data_AF-A0A6B9FV54-F1
#
_entry.id   AF-A0A6B9FV54-F1
#
_cell.length_a   1.000
_cell.length_b   1.000
_cell.length_c   1.000
_cell.angle_alpha   90.00
_cell.angle_beta   90.00
_cell.angle_gamma   90.00
#
_symmetry.space_group_name_H-M   'P 1'
#
loop_
_entity.id
_entity.type
_entity.pdbx_description
1 polymer ?
#
loop_
_entity_poly.entity_id
_entity_poly.type
_entity_poly.pdbx_seq_one_letter_code
_entity_poly.pdbx_strand_id
1 'polypeptide(L)'
;MTVRRRTWQGKRRHAVYRGALGLNRGVLYALRAAAKIAGALVLGAFGILFLNYVVLSTDQAQAYRNLDPSLAECRDGLATGWTILADTGRDTLRAAMVSDGDGWVDASNDEDAVIATDARWATRLRCVLQRHVVPAREAGRQDLSYHLGFIEFQEDGEPYALVSREGASDTAIDSAMLRHAMDTEMRAKGVSATTIKPVITQLDALKKHLSTGSHYVIAFVHGWRHDARIGDGNVADLRLYAAHAARFLAQRCRSDPGVCDMDVTAIYVGWRGARVDERGLRLWLGDTIGGFFGNLSAGATLFDRKPVSEAIAPAAISALRTLETTLSAPGTHNKLIVAGHSLGGNMLASGLKDDMVKAVRRHRFGETLPPVLGNLVVLINPASEASKWTAIQREVWMKLADHADAHTPASEVERDDGYFPSDQRPVLMSVTAALAFPAGGLRPGDCAWIGLDVDDAFAAERRKIRGRLAATDSMFDAGVDYDWATHDLFPTFKFDFRPAAGYLDRVAARFEGRQPRGESCSPPPPIDLGAALLTLPLRTLSLLAATFPFQNTTREDSHTIGNLDPPRPAAGVLADAQPSAAPFGTTHELLGLDAPGLERHHPYATLADADIDCPRSDHWLTRARTARAARRGTFWDSADLAPGGSGENGPAARFLHGLQLTGLAPITRPNDPFWNVRAFDNALSRHDGYRLSSFICALNQLVMDDITDAPSLMSDHRDPQIP
;
A
#
# COMPACT_ATOMS: atom_id res chain seq x y z
N MET A 1 -75.46 3.71 -66.01
CA MET A 1 -74.99 3.53 -64.61
C MET A 1 -73.89 2.49 -64.61
N THR A 2 -72.65 2.87 -64.30
CA THR A 2 -71.53 1.93 -64.13
C THR A 2 -70.58 2.49 -63.06
N VAL A 3 -70.35 1.70 -62.02
CA VAL A 3 -69.68 2.08 -60.77
C VAL A 3 -68.18 1.79 -60.83
N ARG A 4 -67.38 2.78 -60.43
CA ARG A 4 -65.92 2.74 -60.25
C ARG A 4 -65.58 2.15 -58.87
N ARG A 5 -64.88 1.01 -58.80
CA ARG A 5 -64.12 0.58 -57.61
C ARG A 5 -62.63 0.63 -57.95
N ARG A 6 -61.93 1.62 -57.40
CA ARG A 6 -60.46 1.74 -57.41
C ARG A 6 -59.91 1.15 -56.12
N THR A 7 -58.92 0.27 -56.26
CA THR A 7 -58.28 -0.54 -55.22
C THR A 7 -57.36 0.28 -54.32
N TRP A 8 -57.70 0.38 -53.03
CA TRP A 8 -56.95 1.11 -51.98
C TRP A 8 -55.94 0.22 -51.22
N GLN A 9 -55.95 -1.09 -51.44
CA GLN A 9 -55.14 -2.07 -50.69
C GLN A 9 -53.67 -2.20 -51.15
N GLY A 10 -53.31 -1.77 -52.37
CA GLY A 10 -51.95 -1.93 -52.90
C GLY A 10 -50.91 -0.95 -52.31
N LYS A 11 -51.33 0.27 -51.93
CA LYS A 11 -50.41 1.33 -51.48
C LYS A 11 -49.94 1.16 -50.02
N ARG A 12 -50.73 0.54 -49.14
CA ARG A 12 -50.35 0.30 -47.73
C ARG A 12 -49.28 -0.80 -47.57
N ARG A 13 -49.33 -1.88 -48.37
CA ARG A 13 -48.33 -2.96 -48.29
C ARG A 13 -46.93 -2.51 -48.77
N HIS A 14 -46.86 -1.63 -49.76
CA HIS A 14 -45.58 -1.08 -50.25
C HIS A 14 -44.91 -0.09 -49.28
N ALA A 15 -45.69 0.67 -48.51
CA ALA A 15 -45.16 1.60 -47.52
C ALA A 15 -44.55 0.86 -46.31
N VAL A 16 -45.21 -0.19 -45.83
CA VAL A 16 -44.72 -1.02 -44.72
C VAL A 16 -43.45 -1.79 -45.11
N TYR A 17 -43.38 -2.33 -46.34
CA TYR A 17 -42.17 -3.01 -46.83
C TYR A 17 -40.97 -2.07 -47.01
N ARG A 18 -41.18 -0.83 -47.49
CA ARG A 18 -40.10 0.18 -47.57
C ARG A 18 -39.64 0.66 -46.19
N GLY A 19 -40.56 0.81 -45.23
CA GLY A 19 -40.21 1.14 -43.85
C GLY A 19 -39.39 0.03 -43.18
N ALA A 20 -39.79 -1.23 -43.32
CA ALA A 20 -39.05 -2.37 -42.78
C ALA A 20 -37.67 -2.56 -43.43
N LEU A 21 -37.55 -2.36 -44.76
CA LEU A 21 -36.27 -2.46 -45.46
C LEU A 21 -35.31 -1.31 -45.11
N GLY A 22 -35.85 -0.10 -44.88
CA GLY A 22 -35.10 1.06 -44.41
C GLY A 22 -34.57 0.88 -42.99
N LEU A 23 -35.39 0.33 -42.09
CA LEU A 23 -35.01 0.01 -40.71
C LEU A 23 -33.89 -1.05 -40.69
N ASN A 24 -34.02 -2.12 -41.49
CA ASN A 24 -33.02 -3.19 -41.57
C ASN A 24 -31.68 -2.68 -42.14
N ARG A 25 -31.71 -1.79 -43.13
CA ARG A 25 -30.50 -1.13 -43.66
C ARG A 25 -29.84 -0.19 -42.64
N GLY A 26 -30.64 0.53 -41.86
CA GLY A 26 -30.15 1.38 -40.75
C GLY A 26 -29.45 0.55 -39.65
N VAL A 27 -30.06 -0.57 -39.24
CA VAL A 27 -29.49 -1.50 -38.26
C VAL A 27 -28.19 -2.13 -38.77
N LEU A 28 -28.14 -2.57 -40.04
CA LEU A 28 -26.92 -3.12 -40.62
C LEU A 28 -25.80 -2.09 -40.74
N TYR A 29 -26.13 -0.84 -41.04
CA TYR A 29 -25.15 0.25 -41.09
C TYR A 29 -24.61 0.56 -39.69
N ALA A 30 -25.47 0.64 -38.69
CA ALA A 30 -25.06 0.81 -37.29
C ALA A 30 -24.19 -0.34 -36.80
N LEU A 31 -24.53 -1.59 -37.10
CA LEU A 31 -23.71 -2.77 -36.77
C LEU A 31 -22.34 -2.75 -37.45
N ARG A 32 -22.27 -2.35 -38.73
CA ARG A 32 -20.99 -2.21 -39.44
C ARG A 32 -20.14 -1.06 -38.91
N ALA A 33 -20.76 0.06 -38.55
CA ALA A 33 -20.08 1.17 -37.91
C ALA A 33 -19.53 0.75 -36.53
N ALA A 34 -20.36 0.07 -35.71
CA ALA A 34 -19.94 -0.47 -34.42
C ALA A 34 -18.79 -1.48 -34.57
N ALA A 35 -18.85 -2.39 -35.54
CA ALA A 35 -17.79 -3.35 -35.81
C ALA A 35 -16.48 -2.69 -36.26
N LYS A 36 -16.55 -1.62 -37.08
CA LYS A 36 -15.36 -0.84 -37.47
C LYS A 36 -14.77 -0.08 -36.30
N ILE A 37 -15.60 0.51 -35.45
CA ILE A 37 -15.16 1.19 -34.23
C ILE A 37 -14.49 0.19 -33.28
N ALA A 38 -15.12 -0.97 -33.06
CA ALA A 38 -14.54 -2.04 -32.25
C ALA A 38 -13.20 -2.55 -32.82
N GLY A 39 -13.12 -2.76 -34.14
CA GLY A 39 -11.87 -3.16 -34.80
C GLY A 39 -10.77 -2.11 -34.67
N ALA A 40 -11.10 -0.83 -34.80
CA ALA A 40 -10.16 0.27 -34.60
C ALA A 40 -9.69 0.38 -33.13
N LEU A 41 -10.60 0.18 -32.17
CA LEU A 41 -10.25 0.14 -30.74
C LEU A 41 -9.32 -1.04 -30.42
N VAL A 42 -9.55 -2.21 -31.01
CA VAL A 42 -8.68 -3.39 -30.84
C VAL A 42 -7.30 -3.15 -31.45
N LEU A 43 -7.21 -2.62 -32.67
CA LEU A 43 -5.94 -2.26 -33.30
C LEU A 43 -5.21 -1.17 -32.51
N GLY A 44 -5.94 -0.17 -31.99
CA GLY A 44 -5.39 0.83 -31.08
C GLY A 44 -4.82 0.20 -29.81
N ALA A 45 -5.54 -0.73 -29.19
CA ALA A 45 -5.08 -1.47 -28.01
C ALA A 45 -3.80 -2.28 -28.30
N PHE A 46 -3.74 -2.99 -29.43
CA PHE A 46 -2.52 -3.71 -29.84
C PHE A 46 -1.35 -2.77 -30.15
N GLY A 47 -1.60 -1.62 -30.79
CA GLY A 47 -0.58 -0.61 -31.02
C GLY A 47 -0.01 -0.04 -29.71
N ILE A 48 -0.88 0.20 -28.72
CA ILE A 48 -0.48 0.62 -27.36
C ILE A 48 0.37 -0.47 -26.70
N LEU A 49 -0.06 -1.73 -26.73
CA LEU A 49 0.74 -2.84 -26.21
C LEU A 49 2.10 -2.93 -26.93
N PHE A 50 2.17 -2.78 -28.24
CA PHE A 50 3.44 -2.81 -28.96
C PHE A 50 4.38 -1.66 -28.55
N LEU A 51 3.87 -0.42 -28.47
CA LEU A 51 4.66 0.72 -27.99
C LEU A 51 5.19 0.50 -26.58
N ASN A 52 4.35 0.01 -25.67
CA ASN A 52 4.71 -0.22 -24.27
C ASN A 52 5.71 -1.35 -24.08
N TYR A 53 5.51 -2.48 -24.76
CA TYR A 53 6.27 -3.70 -24.51
C TYR A 53 7.53 -3.83 -25.38
N VAL A 54 7.62 -3.08 -26.50
CA VAL A 54 8.73 -3.19 -27.46
C VAL A 54 9.52 -1.89 -27.57
N VAL A 55 8.87 -0.74 -27.56
CA VAL A 55 9.54 0.55 -27.82
C VAL A 55 9.97 1.26 -26.54
N LEU A 56 9.12 1.22 -25.51
CA LEU A 56 9.33 1.92 -24.24
C LEU A 56 9.59 0.97 -23.08
N SER A 57 10.12 -0.23 -23.36
CA SER A 57 10.43 -1.18 -22.30
C SER A 57 11.62 -0.72 -21.47
N THR A 58 11.56 -0.88 -20.16
CA THR A 58 12.73 -0.67 -19.29
C THR A 58 13.84 -1.68 -19.56
N ASP A 59 15.10 -1.33 -19.28
CA ASP A 59 16.24 -2.23 -19.52
C ASP A 59 16.19 -3.48 -18.65
N GLN A 60 16.52 -4.63 -19.23
CA GLN A 60 16.63 -5.90 -18.49
C GLN A 60 18.06 -6.05 -17.94
N ALA A 61 18.20 -6.70 -16.78
CA ALA A 61 19.50 -7.09 -16.22
C ALA A 61 20.47 -5.92 -15.91
N GLN A 62 19.95 -4.75 -15.55
CA GLN A 62 20.74 -3.59 -15.14
C GLN A 62 20.43 -3.19 -13.70
N ALA A 63 21.49 -3.03 -12.90
CA ALA A 63 21.43 -2.36 -11.61
C ALA A 63 21.68 -0.86 -11.78
N TYR A 64 20.93 -0.05 -11.06
CA TYR A 64 21.02 1.41 -11.12
C TYR A 64 21.92 1.99 -10.01
N ARG A 65 22.00 1.32 -8.85
CA ARG A 65 22.70 1.79 -7.64
C ARG A 65 23.81 0.81 -7.24
N ASN A 66 24.76 0.62 -8.15
CA ASN A 66 25.74 -0.48 -8.10
C ASN A 66 27.18 -0.07 -7.81
N LEU A 67 27.47 1.21 -7.56
CA LEU A 67 28.85 1.63 -7.28
C LEU A 67 29.28 1.24 -5.87
N ASP A 68 30.47 0.65 -5.76
CA ASP A 68 31.07 0.22 -4.49
C ASP A 68 31.29 1.42 -3.54
N PRO A 69 30.88 1.34 -2.26
CA PRO A 69 31.06 2.42 -1.28
C PRO A 69 32.52 2.87 -1.06
N SER A 70 33.49 2.02 -1.41
CA SER A 70 34.92 2.30 -1.25
C SER A 70 35.50 3.25 -2.31
N LEU A 71 34.78 3.44 -3.43
CA LEU A 71 35.15 4.42 -4.46
C LEU A 71 35.17 5.83 -3.86
N ALA A 72 36.08 6.68 -4.34
CA ALA A 72 36.31 8.00 -3.77
C ALA A 72 35.03 8.85 -3.74
N GLU A 73 34.27 8.84 -4.83
CA GLU A 73 33.03 9.61 -4.96
C GLU A 73 31.95 9.18 -3.95
N CYS A 74 31.88 7.88 -3.62
CA CYS A 74 30.93 7.34 -2.65
C CYS A 74 31.42 7.54 -1.21
N ARG A 75 32.69 7.22 -0.94
CA ARG A 75 33.31 7.34 0.38
C ARG A 75 33.30 8.78 0.90
N ASP A 76 33.66 9.73 0.05
CA ASP A 76 33.68 11.15 0.42
C ASP A 76 32.25 11.64 0.73
N GLY A 77 31.26 11.13 -0.02
CA GLY A 77 29.84 11.34 0.22
C GLY A 77 29.34 10.78 1.54
N LEU A 78 29.75 9.56 1.89
CA LEU A 78 29.39 8.94 3.18
C LEU A 78 30.00 9.68 4.37
N ALA A 79 31.22 10.19 4.23
CA ALA A 79 31.89 10.95 5.27
C ALA A 79 31.22 12.32 5.53
N THR A 80 30.87 13.04 4.46
CA THR A 80 30.38 14.43 4.54
C THR A 80 28.86 14.55 4.61
N GLY A 81 28.12 13.64 3.98
CA GLY A 81 26.68 13.75 3.78
C GLY A 81 26.32 14.67 2.62
N TRP A 82 25.30 14.30 1.84
CA TRP A 82 24.82 15.06 0.69
C TRP A 82 23.66 15.98 1.08
N THR A 83 23.84 17.29 0.88
CA THR A 83 22.76 18.29 1.03
C THR A 83 22.15 18.71 -0.30
N ILE A 84 22.73 18.30 -1.43
CA ILE A 84 22.42 18.85 -2.76
C ILE A 84 20.94 18.73 -3.15
N LEU A 85 20.26 17.65 -2.74
CA LEU A 85 18.84 17.45 -3.02
C LEU A 85 17.99 18.46 -2.25
N ALA A 86 18.29 18.67 -0.96
CA ALA A 86 17.60 19.66 -0.15
C ALA A 86 17.91 21.09 -0.59
N ASP A 87 19.15 21.38 -0.98
CA ASP A 87 19.54 22.72 -1.45
C ASP A 87 18.88 23.05 -2.80
N THR A 88 18.98 22.16 -3.78
CA THR A 88 18.32 22.31 -5.11
C THR A 88 16.80 22.35 -4.96
N GLY A 89 16.25 21.48 -4.11
CA GLY A 89 14.81 21.40 -3.86
C GLY A 89 14.22 22.68 -3.26
N ARG A 90 14.93 23.36 -2.36
CA ARG A 90 14.50 24.67 -1.83
C ARG A 90 14.44 25.74 -2.92
N ASP A 91 15.37 25.72 -3.87
CA ASP A 91 15.35 26.65 -4.99
C ASP A 91 14.19 26.36 -5.95
N THR A 92 13.89 25.08 -6.21
CA THR A 92 12.70 24.67 -6.97
C THR A 92 11.40 25.14 -6.32
N LEU A 93 11.27 24.95 -4.99
CA LEU A 93 10.08 25.38 -4.24
C LEU A 93 9.87 26.90 -4.26
N ARG A 94 10.93 27.71 -4.32
CA ARG A 94 10.82 29.18 -4.48
C ARG A 94 10.28 29.57 -5.85
N ALA A 95 10.53 28.76 -6.88
CA ALA A 95 10.14 29.03 -8.26
C ALA A 95 8.75 28.49 -8.61
N ALA A 96 8.23 27.51 -7.86
CA ALA A 96 6.97 26.83 -8.16
C ALA A 96 5.84 27.19 -7.18
N MET A 97 4.61 27.35 -7.69
CA MET A 97 3.40 27.21 -6.86
C MET A 97 3.18 25.72 -6.62
N VAL A 98 3.38 25.25 -5.38
CA VAL A 98 3.04 23.88 -5.00
C VAL A 98 1.51 23.75 -5.07
N SER A 99 1.04 22.81 -5.89
CA SER A 99 -0.36 22.43 -5.93
C SER A 99 -0.56 21.29 -4.94
N ASP A 100 -1.33 21.53 -3.88
CA ASP A 100 -1.74 20.52 -2.88
C ASP A 100 -2.84 19.58 -3.40
N GLY A 101 -2.97 19.48 -4.73
CA GLY A 101 -3.96 18.63 -5.37
C GLY A 101 -3.48 17.19 -5.54
N ASP A 102 -4.43 16.27 -5.51
CA ASP A 102 -4.53 15.02 -6.26
C ASP A 102 -3.27 14.55 -7.01
N GLY A 103 -2.44 13.75 -6.35
CA GLY A 103 -1.21 13.21 -6.93
C GLY A 103 0.03 14.06 -6.65
N TRP A 104 0.07 14.71 -5.48
CA TRP A 104 1.22 15.44 -4.97
C TRP A 104 2.53 14.69 -5.21
N VAL A 105 3.40 15.25 -6.05
CA VAL A 105 4.78 14.81 -6.24
C VAL A 105 5.67 15.85 -5.56
N ASP A 106 6.57 15.39 -4.70
CA ASP A 106 7.52 16.28 -4.04
C ASP A 106 8.55 16.82 -5.03
N ALA A 107 8.26 17.98 -5.61
CA ALA A 107 9.16 18.67 -6.54
C ALA A 107 10.51 19.07 -5.90
N SER A 108 10.63 19.00 -4.58
CA SER A 108 11.86 19.33 -3.86
C SER A 108 12.82 18.13 -3.71
N ASN A 109 12.41 16.96 -4.18
CA ASN A 109 13.12 15.69 -4.00
C ASN A 109 13.48 15.05 -5.35
N ASP A 110 13.96 15.86 -6.29
CA ASP A 110 14.19 15.48 -7.69
C ASP A 110 15.69 15.30 -7.99
N GLU A 111 16.09 14.08 -8.34
CA GLU A 111 17.47 13.76 -8.73
C GLU A 111 17.85 14.30 -10.11
N ASP A 112 16.89 14.41 -11.02
CA ASP A 112 17.14 14.92 -12.37
C ASP A 112 17.41 16.42 -12.35
N ALA A 113 16.71 17.16 -11.50
CA ALA A 113 16.99 18.57 -11.25
C ALA A 113 18.42 18.79 -10.73
N VAL A 114 18.90 17.90 -9.84
CA VAL A 114 20.28 17.93 -9.33
C VAL A 114 21.29 17.64 -10.45
N ILE A 115 21.03 16.64 -11.29
CA ILE A 115 21.92 16.28 -12.41
C ILE A 115 21.97 17.39 -13.47
N ALA A 116 20.83 18.02 -13.75
CA ALA A 116 20.76 19.17 -14.64
C ALA A 116 21.63 20.34 -14.14
N THR A 117 21.77 20.47 -12.81
CA THR A 117 22.61 21.49 -12.18
C THR A 117 24.10 21.11 -12.18
N ASP A 118 24.44 19.86 -11.86
CA ASP A 118 25.81 19.31 -11.94
C ASP A 118 25.80 17.84 -12.37
N ALA A 119 26.24 17.60 -13.61
CA ALA A 119 26.24 16.28 -14.25
C ALA A 119 27.06 15.22 -13.49
N ARG A 120 27.99 15.60 -12.61
CA ARG A 120 28.76 14.63 -11.79
C ARG A 120 27.86 13.85 -10.83
N TRP A 121 26.70 14.40 -10.48
CA TRP A 121 25.73 13.69 -9.63
C TRP A 121 25.13 12.47 -10.30
N ALA A 122 25.13 12.38 -11.64
CA ALA A 122 24.70 11.17 -12.35
C ALA A 122 25.56 9.96 -11.97
N THR A 123 26.84 10.16 -11.64
CA THR A 123 27.72 9.10 -11.14
C THR A 123 27.55 8.91 -9.63
N ARG A 124 27.56 9.98 -8.83
CA ARG A 124 27.46 9.89 -7.36
C ARG A 124 26.18 9.23 -6.91
N LEU A 125 25.05 9.54 -7.55
CA LEU A 125 23.76 8.94 -7.22
C LEU A 125 23.72 7.42 -7.50
N ARG A 126 24.68 6.84 -8.23
CA ARG A 126 24.78 5.38 -8.41
C ARG A 126 25.44 4.64 -7.22
N CYS A 127 25.93 5.36 -6.20
CA CYS A 127 26.47 4.72 -4.99
C CYS A 127 25.40 3.86 -4.31
N VAL A 128 25.75 2.61 -3.99
CA VAL A 128 24.84 1.65 -3.31
C VAL A 128 24.50 2.08 -1.89
N LEU A 129 25.41 2.82 -1.24
CA LEU A 129 25.21 3.39 0.09
C LEU A 129 25.48 4.88 0.00
N GLN A 130 24.56 5.66 0.54
CA GLN A 130 24.54 7.11 0.46
C GLN A 130 24.24 7.68 1.84
N ARG A 131 24.79 8.85 2.16
CA ARG A 131 24.43 9.61 3.36
C ARG A 131 23.80 10.92 2.91
N HIS A 132 22.61 11.21 3.37
CA HIS A 132 21.86 12.42 3.04
C HIS A 132 21.69 13.28 4.29
N VAL A 133 21.73 14.60 4.10
CA VAL A 133 21.55 15.59 5.15
C VAL A 133 20.55 16.63 4.67
N VAL A 134 19.47 16.83 5.43
CA VAL A 134 18.51 17.91 5.23
C VAL A 134 18.87 19.02 6.22
N PRO A 135 19.52 20.12 5.77
CA PRO A 135 19.99 21.14 6.68
C PRO A 135 18.82 21.96 7.23
N ALA A 136 18.85 22.28 8.52
CA ALA A 136 17.98 23.27 9.13
C ALA A 136 18.47 24.69 8.80
N ARG A 137 17.53 25.59 8.49
CA ARG A 137 17.81 27.00 8.22
C ARG A 137 17.21 27.93 9.29
N GLU A 138 16.23 27.45 10.05
CA GLU A 138 15.62 28.20 11.14
C GLU A 138 16.42 28.05 12.46
N ALA A 139 16.49 29.15 13.22
CA ALA A 139 17.18 29.15 14.51
C ALA A 139 16.50 28.20 15.51
N GLY A 140 17.28 27.28 16.09
CA GLY A 140 16.79 26.31 17.07
C GLY A 140 16.28 24.99 16.48
N ARG A 141 16.27 24.83 15.15
CA ARG A 141 16.07 23.55 14.47
C ARG A 141 17.41 22.83 14.26
N GLN A 142 17.37 21.53 14.01
CA GLN A 142 18.56 20.68 13.84
C GLN A 142 18.53 20.00 12.46
N ASP A 143 19.72 19.80 11.89
CA ASP A 143 19.88 19.05 10.65
C ASP A 143 19.39 17.61 10.83
N LEU A 144 18.75 17.08 9.79
CA LEU A 144 18.32 15.69 9.75
C LEU A 144 19.32 14.90 8.89
N SER A 145 19.89 13.84 9.43
CA SER A 145 20.79 12.96 8.68
C SER A 145 20.32 11.52 8.69
N TYR A 146 20.47 10.84 7.56
CA TYR A 146 20.14 9.42 7.41
C TYR A 146 21.01 8.78 6.32
N HIS A 147 21.11 7.46 6.36
CA HIS A 147 21.73 6.65 5.31
C HIS A 147 20.66 6.06 4.40
N LEU A 148 20.96 5.97 3.10
CA LEU A 148 20.14 5.31 2.10
C LEU A 148 20.96 4.22 1.42
N GLY A 149 20.54 2.98 1.59
CA GLY A 149 21.11 1.78 1.01
C GLY A 149 20.22 1.19 -0.08
N PHE A 150 20.81 0.46 -1.03
CA PHE A 150 20.07 -0.21 -2.10
C PHE A 150 20.42 -1.70 -2.16
N ILE A 151 19.41 -2.54 -2.37
CA ILE A 151 19.55 -3.95 -2.73
C ILE A 151 18.65 -4.18 -3.94
N GLU A 152 19.25 -4.44 -5.10
CA GLU A 152 18.53 -4.67 -6.34
C GLU A 152 18.61 -6.16 -6.72
N PHE A 153 17.47 -6.72 -7.14
CA PHE A 153 17.33 -8.09 -7.59
C PHE A 153 17.12 -8.17 -9.09
N GLN A 154 17.76 -9.17 -9.69
CA GLN A 154 17.45 -9.64 -11.04
C GLN A 154 16.09 -10.36 -11.04
N GLU A 155 15.51 -10.55 -12.24
CA GLU A 155 14.21 -11.23 -12.38
C GLU A 155 14.26 -12.73 -11.99
N ASP A 156 15.45 -13.32 -11.92
CA ASP A 156 15.69 -14.69 -11.43
C ASP A 156 15.90 -14.75 -9.90
N GLY A 157 15.89 -13.60 -9.22
CA GLY A 157 16.08 -13.47 -7.77
C GLY A 157 17.53 -13.34 -7.33
N GLU A 158 18.52 -13.36 -8.22
CA GLU A 158 19.92 -13.11 -7.83
C GLU A 158 20.15 -11.61 -7.57
N PRO A 159 20.80 -11.22 -6.45
CA PRO A 159 21.15 -9.83 -6.20
C PRO A 159 22.25 -9.36 -7.17
N TYR A 160 22.26 -8.07 -7.51
CA TYR A 160 23.32 -7.53 -8.36
C TYR A 160 24.66 -7.37 -7.62
N ALA A 161 25.74 -7.60 -8.34
CA ALA A 161 27.10 -7.37 -7.88
C ALA A 161 27.48 -5.88 -7.90
N LEU A 162 28.41 -5.48 -7.03
CA LEU A 162 28.97 -4.13 -7.06
C LEU A 162 29.98 -3.97 -8.19
N VAL A 163 30.01 -2.77 -8.75
CA VAL A 163 31.02 -2.35 -9.73
C VAL A 163 32.14 -1.62 -8.99
N SER A 164 33.33 -2.22 -8.99
CA SER A 164 34.58 -1.54 -8.66
C SER A 164 35.27 -1.12 -9.96
N ARG A 165 35.68 0.15 -10.09
CA ARG A 165 36.39 0.61 -11.28
C ARG A 165 37.82 0.06 -11.29
N GLU A 166 38.02 -1.10 -11.90
CA GLU A 166 39.32 -1.52 -12.45
C GLU A 166 39.23 -1.56 -13.99
N GLY A 167 39.22 -0.38 -14.64
CA GLY A 167 39.22 -0.25 -16.11
C GLY A 167 38.18 0.74 -16.66
N ALA A 168 38.36 1.14 -17.92
CA ALA A 168 37.59 2.19 -18.59
C ALA A 168 36.20 1.75 -19.12
N SER A 169 35.65 0.61 -18.69
CA SER A 169 34.30 0.19 -19.07
C SER A 169 33.49 -0.23 -17.86
N ASP A 170 32.32 0.39 -17.71
CA ASP A 170 31.23 -0.01 -16.80
C ASP A 170 30.57 -1.29 -17.35
N THR A 171 31.28 -2.42 -17.38
CA THR A 171 30.65 -3.72 -17.64
C THR A 171 30.05 -4.24 -16.34
N ALA A 172 28.73 -4.23 -16.24
CA ALA A 172 28.01 -4.96 -15.21
C ALA A 172 28.41 -6.43 -15.32
N ILE A 173 29.14 -6.94 -14.32
CA ILE A 173 29.55 -8.34 -14.33
C ILE A 173 28.48 -9.11 -13.58
N ASP A 174 27.70 -9.91 -14.30
CA ASP A 174 26.71 -10.76 -13.66
C ASP A 174 27.41 -11.87 -12.84
N SER A 175 26.71 -12.39 -11.82
CA SER A 175 27.23 -13.42 -10.91
C SER A 175 27.64 -14.71 -11.63
N ALA A 176 27.05 -15.02 -12.79
CA ALA A 176 27.35 -16.18 -13.61
C ALA A 176 28.59 -15.94 -14.51
N MET A 177 28.75 -14.77 -15.10
CA MET A 177 29.92 -14.28 -15.83
C MET A 177 31.12 -14.21 -14.89
N LEU A 178 30.92 -13.78 -13.64
CA LEU A 178 31.96 -13.83 -12.60
C LEU A 178 32.28 -15.26 -12.18
N ARG A 179 31.29 -16.14 -11.93
CA ARG A 179 31.56 -17.56 -11.65
C ARG A 179 32.31 -18.22 -12.81
N HIS A 180 31.93 -17.92 -14.05
CA HIS A 180 32.57 -18.47 -15.25
C HIS A 180 33.95 -17.86 -15.50
N ALA A 181 34.15 -16.56 -15.23
CA ALA A 181 35.46 -15.90 -15.30
C ALA A 181 36.39 -16.40 -14.18
N MET A 182 35.87 -16.57 -12.97
CA MET A 182 36.57 -17.18 -11.83
C MET A 182 36.95 -18.63 -12.12
N ASP A 183 36.04 -19.45 -12.65
CA ASP A 183 36.34 -20.83 -13.07
C ASP A 183 37.39 -20.87 -14.18
N THR A 184 37.32 -19.93 -15.12
CA THR A 184 38.29 -19.81 -16.22
C THR A 184 39.66 -19.35 -15.71
N GLU A 185 39.70 -18.40 -14.77
CA GLU A 185 40.92 -17.87 -14.20
C GLU A 185 41.57 -18.84 -13.20
N MET A 186 40.77 -19.56 -12.40
CA MET A 186 41.22 -20.69 -11.58
C MET A 186 41.87 -21.78 -12.44
N ARG A 187 41.25 -22.12 -13.58
CA ARG A 187 41.82 -23.09 -14.53
C ARG A 187 43.07 -22.57 -15.24
N ALA A 188 43.11 -21.28 -15.58
CA ALA A 188 44.23 -20.68 -16.32
C ALA A 188 45.47 -20.41 -15.45
N LYS A 189 45.28 -20.05 -14.18
CA LYS A 189 46.37 -19.64 -13.27
C LYS A 189 46.70 -20.69 -12.20
N GLY A 190 45.93 -21.78 -12.09
CA GLY A 190 46.21 -22.88 -11.14
C GLY A 190 46.16 -22.45 -9.67
N VAL A 191 45.45 -21.37 -9.36
CA VAL A 191 45.40 -20.77 -8.01
C VAL A 191 44.20 -21.32 -7.24
N SER A 192 44.41 -21.61 -5.94
CA SER A 192 43.36 -22.03 -5.01
C SER A 192 42.29 -20.93 -4.86
N ALA A 193 41.02 -21.34 -4.75
CA ALA A 193 39.84 -20.47 -4.54
C ALA A 193 40.01 -19.47 -3.37
N THR A 194 40.89 -19.78 -2.41
CA THR A 194 41.24 -18.91 -1.28
C THR A 194 42.01 -17.64 -1.62
N THR A 195 42.48 -17.48 -2.88
CA THR A 195 43.33 -16.34 -3.29
C THR A 195 42.56 -15.28 -4.12
N ILE A 196 41.30 -15.55 -4.48
CA ILE A 196 40.48 -14.66 -5.30
C ILE A 196 39.68 -13.73 -4.37
N LYS A 197 39.76 -12.41 -4.60
CA LYS A 197 38.94 -11.43 -3.86
C LYS A 197 37.45 -11.75 -4.10
N PRO A 198 36.64 -11.96 -3.05
CA PRO A 198 35.22 -12.27 -3.23
C PRO A 198 34.49 -11.09 -3.89
N VAL A 199 33.52 -11.42 -4.75
CA VAL A 199 32.59 -10.44 -5.33
C VAL A 199 31.79 -9.85 -4.18
N ILE A 200 31.94 -8.55 -3.94
CA ILE A 200 31.16 -7.85 -2.92
C ILE A 200 29.79 -7.53 -3.53
N THR A 201 28.73 -8.02 -2.89
CA THR A 201 27.35 -7.73 -3.31
C THR A 201 26.85 -6.45 -2.64
N GLN A 202 25.74 -5.90 -3.15
CA GLN A 202 25.04 -4.80 -2.48
C GLN A 202 24.64 -5.16 -1.03
N LEU A 203 24.22 -6.42 -0.80
CA LEU A 203 23.90 -6.93 0.53
C LEU A 203 25.12 -6.94 1.46
N ASP A 204 26.30 -7.33 0.97
CA ASP A 204 27.53 -7.34 1.78
C ASP A 204 27.95 -5.95 2.24
N ALA A 205 27.81 -4.94 1.36
CA ALA A 205 28.06 -3.55 1.71
C ALA A 205 27.14 -3.07 2.85
N LEU A 206 25.85 -3.44 2.79
CA LEU A 206 24.88 -3.08 3.83
C LEU A 206 25.13 -3.81 5.15
N LYS A 207 25.43 -5.12 5.10
CA LYS A 207 25.80 -5.88 6.31
C LYS A 207 27.00 -5.25 7.01
N LYS A 208 28.02 -4.85 6.24
CA LYS A 208 29.20 -4.17 6.78
C LYS A 208 28.82 -2.86 7.48
N HIS A 209 27.97 -2.04 6.85
CA HIS A 209 27.50 -0.79 7.43
C HIS A 209 26.70 -1.01 8.73
N LEU A 210 25.73 -1.93 8.72
CA LEU A 210 24.85 -2.22 9.85
C LEU A 210 25.52 -2.97 11.01
N SER A 211 26.71 -3.54 10.78
CA SER A 211 27.45 -4.27 11.83
C SER A 211 28.08 -3.36 12.89
N THR A 212 28.04 -2.04 12.69
CA THR A 212 28.70 -1.05 13.54
C THR A 212 27.73 0.04 13.97
N GLY A 213 27.57 0.26 15.27
CA GLY A 213 26.67 1.29 15.80
C GLY A 213 25.27 0.76 16.10
N SER A 214 24.37 1.67 16.43
CA SER A 214 22.95 1.38 16.60
C SER A 214 22.15 1.99 15.45
N HIS A 215 21.16 1.26 14.93
CA HIS A 215 20.42 1.63 13.75
C HIS A 215 18.91 1.50 13.94
N TYR A 216 18.19 2.52 13.48
CA TYR A 216 16.77 2.41 13.14
C TYR A 216 16.64 2.18 11.64
N VAL A 217 16.31 0.95 11.25
CA VAL A 217 16.30 0.51 9.85
C VAL A 217 14.89 0.48 9.29
N ILE A 218 14.70 1.14 8.14
CA ILE A 218 13.47 1.06 7.34
C ILE A 218 13.81 0.34 6.05
N ALA A 219 13.37 -0.91 5.89
CA ALA A 219 13.48 -1.61 4.60
C ALA A 219 12.18 -1.42 3.81
N PHE A 220 12.27 -0.93 2.58
CA PHE A 220 11.12 -0.65 1.73
C PHE A 220 11.21 -1.43 0.42
N VAL A 221 10.22 -2.30 0.18
CA VAL A 221 10.06 -3.07 -1.07
C VAL A 221 9.07 -2.33 -1.97
N HIS A 222 9.55 -1.88 -3.12
CA HIS A 222 8.76 -1.02 -4.00
C HIS A 222 7.70 -1.77 -4.82
N GLY A 223 6.75 -0.99 -5.34
CA GLY A 223 5.67 -1.44 -6.21
C GLY A 223 6.05 -1.68 -7.68
N TRP A 224 5.06 -2.06 -8.48
CA TRP A 224 5.25 -2.59 -9.84
C TRP A 224 5.54 -1.53 -10.93
N ARG A 225 5.39 -0.24 -10.64
CA ARG A 225 5.75 0.87 -11.57
C ARG A 225 7.16 1.40 -11.37
N HIS A 226 7.91 0.79 -10.46
CA HIS A 226 9.13 1.36 -9.93
C HIS A 226 10.31 0.41 -10.12
N ASP A 227 11.49 1.00 -10.05
CA ASP A 227 12.78 0.32 -9.90
C ASP A 227 13.71 1.26 -9.09
N ALA A 228 15.02 1.04 -9.10
CA ALA A 228 15.97 1.88 -8.36
C ALA A 228 16.64 2.96 -9.24
N ARG A 229 16.11 3.24 -10.43
CA ARG A 229 16.70 4.23 -11.35
C ARG A 229 16.81 5.61 -10.72
N ILE A 230 17.65 6.44 -11.33
CA ILE A 230 17.74 7.84 -10.97
C ILE A 230 16.42 8.54 -11.33
N GLY A 231 15.88 9.31 -10.40
CA GLY A 231 14.60 10.01 -10.52
C GLY A 231 13.36 9.14 -10.22
N ASP A 232 13.53 7.93 -9.67
CA ASP A 232 12.39 7.10 -9.27
C ASP A 232 11.63 7.71 -8.07
N GLY A 233 10.30 7.73 -8.17
CA GLY A 233 9.41 8.31 -7.16
C GLY A 233 9.38 7.55 -5.83
N ASN A 234 9.52 6.22 -5.84
CA ASN A 234 9.55 5.44 -4.60
C ASN A 234 10.90 5.57 -3.89
N VAL A 235 12.00 5.79 -4.63
CA VAL A 235 13.29 6.17 -4.03
C VAL A 235 13.17 7.54 -3.36
N ALA A 236 12.52 8.51 -4.01
CA ALA A 236 12.23 9.81 -3.42
C ALA A 236 11.35 9.67 -2.15
N ASP A 237 10.30 8.86 -2.19
CA ASP A 237 9.42 8.62 -1.03
C ASP A 237 10.16 7.98 0.13
N LEU A 238 11.05 7.01 -0.13
CA LEU A 238 11.86 6.42 0.92
C LEU A 238 12.80 7.46 1.55
N ARG A 239 13.35 8.41 0.79
CA ARG A 239 14.12 9.55 1.35
C ARG A 239 13.26 10.42 2.27
N LEU A 240 12.02 10.70 1.87
CA LEU A 240 11.07 11.46 2.69
C LEU A 240 10.77 10.71 4.00
N TYR A 241 10.51 9.41 3.93
CA TYR A 241 10.31 8.54 5.10
C TYR A 241 11.52 8.51 6.02
N ALA A 242 12.73 8.37 5.47
CA ALA A 242 13.97 8.34 6.24
C ALA A 242 14.21 9.68 6.97
N ALA A 243 13.96 10.80 6.30
CA ALA A 243 14.07 12.13 6.91
C ALA A 243 13.03 12.33 8.03
N HIS A 244 11.79 11.85 7.84
CA HIS A 244 10.79 11.82 8.90
C HIS A 244 11.23 10.98 10.10
N ALA A 245 11.72 9.77 9.86
CA ALA A 245 12.21 8.90 10.92
C ALA A 245 13.39 9.53 11.69
N ALA A 246 14.33 10.17 10.99
CA ALA A 246 15.44 10.89 11.62
C ALA A 246 14.93 12.01 12.53
N ARG A 247 13.92 12.75 12.09
CA ARG A 247 13.26 13.78 12.90
C ARG A 247 12.58 13.19 14.14
N PHE A 248 11.80 12.12 13.96
CA PHE A 248 11.04 11.49 15.04
C PHE A 248 11.94 10.84 16.10
N LEU A 249 13.08 10.31 15.67
CA LEU A 249 14.12 9.77 16.54
C LEU A 249 14.80 10.90 17.35
N ALA A 250 15.14 12.01 16.70
CA ALA A 250 15.69 13.19 17.37
C ALA A 250 14.73 13.79 18.43
N GLN A 251 13.42 13.75 18.19
CA GLN A 251 12.42 14.16 19.18
C GLN A 251 12.44 13.25 20.42
N ARG A 252 12.62 11.93 20.24
CA ARG A 252 12.66 10.93 21.32
C ARG A 252 13.93 10.99 22.15
N CYS A 253 15.05 11.38 21.55
CA CYS A 253 16.34 11.55 22.23
C CYS A 253 16.28 12.43 23.48
N ARG A 254 15.36 13.42 23.53
CA ARG A 254 15.14 14.27 24.72
C ARG A 254 14.65 13.48 25.95
N SER A 255 13.92 12.39 25.72
CA SER A 255 13.27 11.57 26.76
C SER A 255 13.92 10.20 26.94
N ASP A 256 14.65 9.72 25.93
CA ASP A 256 15.34 8.43 25.91
C ASP A 256 16.75 8.63 25.34
N PRO A 257 17.77 8.76 26.20
CA PRO A 257 19.16 8.90 25.76
C PRO A 257 19.66 7.72 24.91
N GLY A 258 19.07 6.52 25.08
CA GLY A 258 19.48 5.31 24.37
C GLY A 258 19.20 5.35 22.87
N VAL A 259 18.28 6.23 22.41
CA VAL A 259 17.99 6.43 20.99
C VAL A 259 18.77 7.59 20.37
N CYS A 260 19.49 8.39 21.17
CA CYS A 260 20.27 9.52 20.64
C CYS A 260 21.43 9.08 19.74
N ASP A 261 22.01 7.91 20.03
CA ASP A 261 23.14 7.35 19.29
C ASP A 261 22.70 6.45 18.12
N MET A 262 21.41 6.41 17.80
CA MET A 262 20.88 5.62 16.70
C MET A 262 20.92 6.38 15.37
N ASP A 263 21.52 5.76 14.36
CA ASP A 263 21.47 6.24 12.99
C ASP A 263 20.23 5.71 12.27
N VAL A 264 19.57 6.56 11.48
CA VAL A 264 18.52 6.09 10.57
C VAL A 264 19.15 5.54 9.29
N THR A 265 18.85 4.29 8.96
CA THR A 265 19.28 3.64 7.72
C THR A 265 18.08 3.13 6.94
N ALA A 266 17.73 3.81 5.86
CA ALA A 266 16.71 3.36 4.92
C ALA A 266 17.32 2.43 3.87
N ILE A 267 16.67 1.32 3.57
CA ILE A 267 17.11 0.31 2.61
C ILE A 267 16.04 0.15 1.55
N TYR A 268 16.36 0.53 0.32
CA TYR A 268 15.50 0.33 -0.83
C TYR A 268 15.72 -1.05 -1.42
N VAL A 269 14.66 -1.86 -1.46
CA VAL A 269 14.66 -3.19 -2.07
C VAL A 269 14.11 -3.07 -3.49
N GLY A 270 15.04 -3.01 -4.43
CA GLY A 270 14.86 -2.86 -5.88
C GLY A 270 14.63 -4.19 -6.59
N TRP A 271 13.77 -4.18 -7.60
CA TRP A 271 13.62 -5.21 -8.62
C TRP A 271 13.06 -4.54 -9.88
N ARG A 272 13.02 -5.26 -11.01
CA ARG A 272 12.44 -4.71 -12.24
C ARG A 272 10.91 -4.77 -12.21
N GLY A 273 10.31 -3.88 -11.43
CA GLY A 273 8.87 -3.67 -11.40
C GLY A 273 8.40 -2.97 -12.67
N ALA A 274 8.90 -1.76 -12.91
CA ALA A 274 8.53 -0.95 -14.07
C ALA A 274 8.85 -1.71 -15.37
N ARG A 275 7.83 -2.02 -16.18
CA ARG A 275 8.03 -2.59 -17.51
C ARG A 275 7.97 -1.55 -18.63
N VAL A 276 7.30 -0.42 -18.38
CA VAL A 276 7.17 0.71 -19.31
C VAL A 276 7.90 1.91 -18.73
N ASP A 277 8.71 2.59 -19.53
CA ASP A 277 9.24 3.90 -19.22
C ASP A 277 8.17 4.97 -19.42
N GLU A 278 7.31 5.11 -18.40
CA GLU A 278 6.21 6.07 -18.41
C GLU A 278 6.69 7.53 -18.44
N ARG A 279 7.92 7.79 -17.99
CA ARG A 279 8.55 9.09 -18.08
C ARG A 279 8.89 9.41 -19.53
N GLY A 280 9.50 8.45 -20.24
CA GLY A 280 9.66 8.53 -21.69
C GLY A 280 8.33 8.78 -22.41
N LEU A 281 7.26 8.08 -22.01
CA LEU A 281 5.92 8.26 -22.57
C LEU A 281 5.35 9.67 -22.36
N ARG A 282 5.46 10.23 -21.15
CA ARG A 282 5.02 11.60 -20.84
C ARG A 282 5.84 12.64 -21.61
N LEU A 283 7.16 12.46 -21.69
CA LEU A 283 8.03 13.34 -22.47
C LEU A 283 7.69 13.34 -23.96
N TRP A 284 7.26 12.20 -24.51
CA TRP A 284 7.00 12.05 -25.96
C TRP A 284 5.58 12.43 -26.37
N LEU A 285 4.57 12.18 -25.51
CA LEU A 285 3.15 12.38 -25.83
C LEU A 285 2.50 13.54 -25.05
N GLY A 286 3.21 14.18 -24.13
CA GLY A 286 2.69 15.22 -23.23
C GLY A 286 1.90 14.65 -22.05
N ASP A 287 1.68 15.47 -21.02
CA ASP A 287 1.12 15.01 -19.73
C ASP A 287 -0.32 14.48 -19.80
N THR A 288 -1.17 15.09 -20.64
CA THR A 288 -2.59 14.69 -20.73
C THR A 288 -2.77 13.35 -21.45
N ILE A 289 -2.11 13.20 -22.60
CA ILE A 289 -2.20 12.02 -23.45
C ILE A 289 -1.31 10.91 -22.90
N GLY A 290 -0.05 11.22 -22.56
CA GLY A 290 0.89 10.30 -21.93
C GLY A 290 0.46 9.85 -20.53
N GLY A 291 -0.19 10.70 -19.73
CA GLY A 291 -0.75 10.33 -18.43
C GLY A 291 -1.94 9.37 -18.53
N PHE A 292 -2.87 9.62 -19.46
CA PHE A 292 -4.00 8.72 -19.73
C PHE A 292 -3.54 7.36 -20.26
N PHE A 293 -2.66 7.36 -21.27
CA PHE A 293 -2.10 6.12 -21.81
C PHE A 293 -1.21 5.40 -20.81
N GLY A 294 -0.42 6.14 -20.03
CA GLY A 294 0.40 5.63 -18.94
C GLY A 294 -0.42 4.87 -17.90
N ASN A 295 -1.58 5.40 -17.49
CA ASN A 295 -2.45 4.72 -16.51
C ASN A 295 -3.15 3.47 -17.06
N LEU A 296 -3.51 3.47 -18.36
CA LEU A 296 -4.08 2.31 -19.04
C LEU A 296 -3.03 1.21 -19.31
N SER A 297 -1.83 1.60 -19.75
CA SER A 297 -0.70 0.69 -19.95
C SER A 297 -0.20 0.09 -18.65
N ALA A 298 -0.16 0.94 -17.62
CA ALA A 298 0.23 0.58 -16.28
C ALA A 298 -0.61 -0.57 -15.74
N GLY A 299 -1.93 -0.45 -15.82
CA GLY A 299 -2.84 -1.49 -15.40
C GLY A 299 -2.53 -2.84 -16.05
N ALA A 300 -2.20 -2.88 -17.35
CA ALA A 300 -1.88 -4.13 -18.04
C ALA A 300 -0.56 -4.78 -17.57
N THR A 301 0.45 -3.99 -17.19
CA THR A 301 1.76 -4.49 -16.75
C THR A 301 1.78 -5.03 -15.33
N LEU A 302 0.87 -4.59 -14.45
CA LEU A 302 0.73 -5.13 -13.09
C LEU A 302 0.65 -6.67 -13.09
N PHE A 303 -0.11 -7.24 -14.02
CA PHE A 303 -0.38 -8.68 -14.07
C PHE A 303 0.79 -9.51 -14.55
N ASP A 304 1.53 -8.98 -15.51
CA ASP A 304 2.74 -9.63 -16.01
C ASP A 304 3.89 -9.55 -14.98
N ARG A 305 3.91 -8.51 -14.15
CA ARG A 305 4.95 -8.33 -13.11
C ARG A 305 4.63 -9.04 -11.80
N LYS A 306 3.37 -9.40 -11.55
CA LYS A 306 2.98 -10.12 -10.33
C LYS A 306 3.72 -11.47 -10.16
N PRO A 307 3.75 -12.39 -11.14
CA PRO A 307 4.49 -13.65 -11.01
C PRO A 307 5.99 -13.43 -10.75
N VAL A 308 6.57 -12.36 -11.33
CA VAL A 308 7.97 -12.00 -11.08
C VAL A 308 8.18 -11.58 -9.62
N SER A 309 7.28 -10.76 -9.06
CA SER A 309 7.35 -10.40 -7.63
C SER A 309 7.27 -11.62 -6.70
N GLU A 310 6.50 -12.65 -7.09
CA GLU A 310 6.37 -13.90 -6.32
C GLU A 310 7.61 -14.81 -6.47
N ALA A 311 8.24 -14.80 -7.65
CA ALA A 311 9.47 -15.54 -7.91
C ALA A 311 10.68 -14.95 -7.17
N ILE A 312 10.76 -13.62 -7.05
CA ILE A 312 11.84 -12.92 -6.33
C ILE A 312 11.64 -12.97 -4.81
N ALA A 313 10.40 -13.15 -4.33
CA ALA A 313 10.07 -13.08 -2.91
C ALA A 313 10.99 -13.91 -1.98
N PRO A 314 11.32 -15.19 -2.27
CA PRO A 314 12.21 -15.96 -1.40
C PRO A 314 13.60 -15.34 -1.24
N ALA A 315 14.17 -14.79 -2.32
CA ALA A 315 15.48 -14.15 -2.29
C ALA A 315 15.45 -12.82 -1.53
N ALA A 316 14.43 -12.00 -1.76
CA ALA A 316 14.23 -10.75 -1.02
C ALA A 316 14.06 -11.00 0.49
N ILE A 317 13.23 -11.98 0.89
CA ILE A 317 13.06 -12.36 2.30
C ILE A 317 14.37 -12.89 2.89
N SER A 318 15.14 -13.69 2.15
CA SER A 318 16.45 -14.18 2.60
C SER A 318 17.46 -13.05 2.85
N ALA A 319 17.51 -12.04 1.98
CA ALA A 319 18.35 -10.86 2.18
C ALA A 319 17.91 -10.06 3.42
N LEU A 320 16.61 -9.83 3.59
CA LEU A 320 16.06 -9.12 4.75
C LEU A 320 16.34 -9.85 6.07
N ARG A 321 16.25 -11.19 6.09
CA ARG A 321 16.66 -12.02 7.25
C ARG A 321 18.14 -11.91 7.56
N THR A 322 18.98 -11.79 6.54
CA THR A 322 20.41 -11.59 6.72
C THR A 322 20.71 -10.24 7.36
N LEU A 323 19.96 -9.19 6.99
CA LEU A 323 20.04 -7.87 7.63
C LEU A 323 19.54 -7.95 9.08
N GLU A 324 18.40 -8.59 9.33
CA GLU A 324 17.87 -8.81 10.69
C GLU A 324 18.89 -9.53 11.58
N THR A 325 19.52 -10.59 11.08
CA THR A 325 20.55 -11.32 11.83
C THR A 325 21.74 -10.44 12.19
N THR A 326 22.09 -9.50 11.31
CA THR A 326 23.16 -8.51 11.56
C THR A 326 22.75 -7.50 12.63
N LEU A 327 21.48 -7.08 12.61
CA LEU A 327 20.91 -6.11 13.55
C LEU A 327 20.64 -6.71 14.93
N SER A 328 20.33 -8.00 15.03
CA SER A 328 20.05 -8.70 16.31
C SER A 328 21.32 -9.03 17.13
N ALA A 329 22.47 -8.43 16.80
CA ALA A 329 23.72 -8.65 17.53
C ALA A 329 23.59 -8.22 19.00
N PRO A 330 24.10 -9.02 19.98
CA PRO A 330 23.98 -8.70 21.40
C PRO A 330 24.52 -7.33 21.77
N GLY A 331 23.78 -6.58 22.60
CA GLY A 331 24.20 -5.26 23.10
C GLY A 331 23.89 -4.09 22.17
N THR A 332 23.19 -4.33 21.05
CA THR A 332 22.68 -3.28 20.16
C THR A 332 21.20 -3.02 20.42
N HIS A 333 20.75 -1.78 20.27
CA HIS A 333 19.34 -1.40 20.44
C HIS A 333 18.59 -1.33 19.09
N ASN A 334 19.10 -2.03 18.08
CA ASN A 334 18.65 -1.93 16.70
C ASN A 334 17.15 -2.23 16.54
N LYS A 335 16.50 -1.50 15.62
CA LYS A 335 15.13 -1.76 15.21
C LYS A 335 15.04 -1.87 13.70
N LEU A 336 14.14 -2.71 13.20
CA LEU A 336 13.87 -2.94 11.78
C LEU A 336 12.37 -2.93 11.52
N ILE A 337 11.91 -1.98 10.70
CA ILE A 337 10.58 -2.03 10.08
C ILE A 337 10.72 -2.39 8.60
N VAL A 338 9.92 -3.35 8.14
CA VAL A 338 9.91 -3.78 6.73
C VAL A 338 8.56 -3.42 6.11
N ALA A 339 8.57 -2.50 5.16
CA ALA A 339 7.39 -2.06 4.45
C ALA A 339 7.40 -2.56 3.00
N GLY A 340 6.25 -2.99 2.47
CA GLY A 340 6.08 -3.33 1.07
C GLY A 340 4.86 -2.63 0.50
N HIS A 341 5.05 -1.86 -0.58
CA HIS A 341 3.96 -1.16 -1.27
C HIS A 341 3.49 -1.93 -2.49
N SER A 342 2.18 -2.02 -2.74
CA SER A 342 1.64 -2.57 -3.99
C SER A 342 2.13 -4.01 -4.27
N LEU A 343 2.84 -4.27 -5.38
CA LEU A 343 3.47 -5.59 -5.62
C LEU A 343 4.65 -5.90 -4.68
N GLY A 344 5.33 -4.91 -4.10
CA GLY A 344 6.27 -5.14 -3.00
C GLY A 344 5.54 -5.68 -1.75
N GLY A 345 4.31 -5.20 -1.51
CA GLY A 345 3.43 -5.78 -0.50
C GLY A 345 3.01 -7.22 -0.84
N ASN A 346 2.75 -7.52 -2.12
CA ASN A 346 2.52 -8.91 -2.59
C ASN A 346 3.75 -9.80 -2.40
N MET A 347 4.96 -9.29 -2.69
CA MET A 347 6.21 -10.00 -2.47
C MET A 347 6.37 -10.41 -1.01
N LEU A 348 6.21 -9.46 -0.07
CA LEU A 348 6.28 -9.74 1.37
C LEU A 348 5.17 -10.70 1.82
N ALA A 349 3.92 -10.47 1.42
CA ALA A 349 2.80 -11.35 1.76
C ALA A 349 3.02 -12.78 1.26
N SER A 350 3.58 -12.94 0.06
CA SER A 350 3.82 -14.26 -0.54
C SER A 350 5.01 -14.98 0.11
N GLY A 351 6.10 -14.25 0.35
CA GLY A 351 7.32 -14.80 0.95
C GLY A 351 7.16 -15.15 2.44
N LEU A 352 6.29 -14.43 3.17
CA LEU A 352 6.12 -14.62 4.61
C LEU A 352 4.91 -15.46 5.01
N LYS A 353 3.94 -15.70 4.12
CA LYS A 353 2.68 -16.42 4.44
C LYS A 353 2.91 -17.72 5.21
N ASP A 354 3.77 -18.59 4.69
CA ASP A 354 4.00 -19.91 5.27
C ASP A 354 4.70 -19.82 6.64
N ASP A 355 5.53 -18.81 6.84
CA ASP A 355 6.22 -18.58 8.10
C ASP A 355 5.27 -18.01 9.17
N MET A 356 4.33 -17.13 8.78
CA MET A 356 3.22 -16.70 9.65
C MET A 356 2.36 -17.89 10.07
N VAL A 357 1.92 -18.72 9.10
CA VAL A 357 1.09 -19.90 9.38
C VAL A 357 1.83 -20.85 10.33
N LYS A 358 3.13 -21.10 10.11
CA LYS A 358 3.94 -21.92 11.01
C LYS A 358 4.10 -21.27 12.39
N ALA A 359 4.28 -19.95 12.47
CA ALA A 359 4.39 -19.22 13.73
C ALA A 359 3.12 -19.40 14.56
N VAL A 360 1.94 -19.18 13.97
CA VAL A 360 0.64 -19.41 14.64
C VAL A 360 0.46 -20.86 15.06
N ARG A 361 0.82 -21.82 14.21
CA ARG A 361 0.72 -23.26 14.55
C ARG A 361 1.59 -23.67 15.73
N ARG A 362 2.77 -23.06 15.86
CA ARG A 362 3.74 -23.31 16.95
C ARG A 362 3.45 -22.47 18.20
N HIS A 363 2.62 -21.45 18.08
CA HIS A 363 2.28 -20.54 19.16
C HIS A 363 1.64 -21.28 20.34
N ARG A 364 2.10 -20.95 21.55
CA ARG A 364 1.54 -21.50 22.78
C ARG A 364 0.71 -20.43 23.49
N PHE A 365 -0.39 -20.87 24.09
CA PHE A 365 -1.31 -20.00 24.81
C PHE A 365 -0.57 -19.15 25.85
N GLY A 366 -0.82 -17.84 25.85
CA GLY A 366 -0.29 -16.89 26.83
C GLY A 366 1.17 -16.47 26.60
N GLU A 367 1.87 -17.07 25.64
CA GLU A 367 3.20 -16.60 25.22
C GLU A 367 3.06 -15.46 24.22
N THR A 368 4.06 -14.58 24.13
CA THR A 368 4.13 -13.55 23.09
C THR A 368 4.52 -14.21 21.77
N LEU A 369 3.76 -13.94 20.70
CA LEU A 369 4.11 -14.36 19.34
C LEU A 369 5.24 -13.45 18.84
N PRO A 370 6.45 -13.99 18.59
CA PRO A 370 7.56 -13.19 18.09
C PRO A 370 7.29 -12.74 16.64
N PRO A 371 7.81 -11.57 16.22
CA PRO A 371 7.79 -11.21 14.82
C PRO A 371 8.58 -12.21 14.00
N VAL A 372 8.20 -12.37 12.74
CA VAL A 372 8.83 -13.31 11.79
C VAL A 372 9.98 -12.71 10.98
N LEU A 373 10.08 -11.38 11.00
CA LEU A 373 11.00 -10.56 10.25
C LEU A 373 10.98 -9.14 10.86
N GLY A 374 12.12 -8.70 11.38
CA GLY A 374 12.25 -7.38 11.99
C GLY A 374 11.39 -7.24 13.25
N ASN A 375 10.95 -6.02 13.52
CA ASN A 375 9.99 -5.71 14.59
C ASN A 375 8.55 -5.67 14.09
N LEU A 376 8.35 -5.20 12.85
CA LEU A 376 7.03 -5.06 12.23
C LEU A 376 7.16 -5.16 10.71
N VAL A 377 6.27 -5.94 10.11
CA VAL A 377 6.06 -5.95 8.66
C VAL A 377 4.79 -5.16 8.33
N VAL A 378 4.89 -4.19 7.41
CA VAL A 378 3.76 -3.36 6.97
C VAL A 378 3.53 -3.56 5.47
N LEU A 379 2.33 -3.99 5.09
CA LEU A 379 1.89 -4.11 3.71
C LEU A 379 1.03 -2.90 3.38
N ILE A 380 1.48 -2.01 2.50
CA ILE A 380 0.76 -0.79 2.13
C ILE A 380 0.09 -1.01 0.77
N ASN A 381 -1.24 -0.90 0.72
CA ASN A 381 -2.05 -1.15 -0.46
C ASN A 381 -1.59 -2.43 -1.22
N PRO A 382 -1.46 -3.59 -0.56
CA PRO A 382 -0.86 -4.76 -1.19
C PRO A 382 -1.72 -5.28 -2.36
N ALA A 383 -1.11 -5.40 -3.54
CA ALA A 383 -1.71 -6.01 -4.72
C ALA A 383 -1.65 -7.55 -4.63
N SER A 384 -2.18 -8.09 -3.54
CA SER A 384 -2.04 -9.47 -3.09
C SER A 384 -3.41 -10.07 -2.79
N GLU A 385 -3.65 -11.32 -3.17
CA GLU A 385 -4.91 -12.01 -2.88
C GLU A 385 -5.17 -12.02 -1.37
N ALA A 386 -6.42 -11.75 -0.99
CA ALA A 386 -6.86 -11.82 0.39
C ALA A 386 -6.66 -13.23 0.97
N SER A 387 -6.69 -14.29 0.15
CA SER A 387 -6.46 -15.68 0.58
C SER A 387 -5.10 -15.90 1.25
N LYS A 388 -4.09 -15.08 0.94
CA LYS A 388 -2.80 -15.10 1.64
C LYS A 388 -2.91 -14.62 3.08
N TRP A 389 -3.78 -13.64 3.34
CA TRP A 389 -4.05 -13.14 4.69
C TRP A 389 -5.06 -14.01 5.44
N THR A 390 -6.15 -14.42 4.79
CA THR A 390 -7.17 -15.26 5.43
C THR A 390 -6.62 -16.63 5.80
N ALA A 391 -5.55 -17.12 5.13
CA ALA A 391 -4.81 -18.30 5.59
C ALA A 391 -4.28 -18.14 7.02
N ILE A 392 -3.76 -16.95 7.37
CA ILE A 392 -3.27 -16.65 8.73
C ILE A 392 -4.44 -16.57 9.69
N GLN A 393 -5.49 -15.81 9.34
CA GLN A 393 -6.69 -15.68 10.16
C GLN A 393 -7.36 -17.02 10.43
N ARG A 394 -7.39 -17.93 9.44
CA ARG A 394 -7.95 -19.26 9.56
C ARG A 394 -7.16 -20.12 10.54
N GLU A 395 -5.84 -20.01 10.56
CA GLU A 395 -5.00 -20.72 11.52
C GLU A 395 -5.20 -20.20 12.95
N VAL A 396 -5.35 -18.89 13.12
CA VAL A 396 -5.71 -18.29 14.42
C VAL A 396 -7.10 -18.75 14.85
N TRP A 397 -8.09 -18.68 13.95
CA TRP A 397 -9.47 -19.10 14.19
C TRP A 397 -9.58 -20.57 14.62
N MET A 398 -8.75 -21.46 14.07
CA MET A 398 -8.72 -22.88 14.50
C MET A 398 -8.20 -23.09 15.93
N LYS A 399 -7.64 -22.07 16.57
CA LYS A 399 -7.08 -22.12 17.92
C LYS A 399 -7.96 -21.44 18.97
N LEU A 400 -9.00 -20.71 18.55
CA LEU A 400 -9.79 -19.84 19.40
C LEU A 400 -11.27 -20.18 19.35
N ALA A 401 -11.95 -19.99 20.47
CA ALA A 401 -13.39 -20.07 20.62
C ALA A 401 -14.06 -18.70 20.52
N ASP A 402 -14.43 -18.23 19.33
CA ASP A 402 -14.84 -16.82 19.10
C ASP A 402 -16.24 -16.42 19.54
N HIS A 403 -17.14 -17.37 19.74
CA HIS A 403 -18.47 -17.10 20.28
C HIS A 403 -18.94 -18.27 21.14
N ALA A 404 -19.79 -17.95 22.12
CA ALA A 404 -20.39 -18.96 22.96
C ALA A 404 -21.58 -19.58 22.23
N ASP A 405 -21.67 -20.91 22.24
CA ASP A 405 -22.79 -21.67 21.67
C ASP A 405 -23.09 -22.92 22.51
N ALA A 406 -23.88 -23.86 21.97
CA ALA A 406 -24.27 -25.08 22.68
C ALA A 406 -23.08 -26.03 22.97
N HIS A 407 -21.96 -25.86 22.27
CA HIS A 407 -20.75 -26.69 22.35
C HIS A 407 -19.53 -25.92 22.88
N THR A 408 -19.57 -24.59 22.86
CA THR A 408 -18.50 -23.70 23.33
C THR A 408 -19.03 -22.80 24.46
N PRO A 409 -18.69 -23.07 25.73
CA PRO A 409 -19.16 -22.25 26.85
C PRO A 409 -18.50 -20.87 26.86
N ALA A 410 -19.19 -19.87 27.43
CA ALA A 410 -18.67 -18.50 27.53
C ALA A 410 -17.31 -18.43 28.25
N SER A 411 -17.07 -19.28 29.25
CA SER A 411 -15.79 -19.38 29.95
C SER A 411 -14.62 -19.79 29.04
N GLU A 412 -14.89 -20.55 27.98
CA GLU A 412 -13.87 -20.93 27.00
C GLU A 412 -13.53 -19.73 26.10
N VAL A 413 -14.54 -18.98 25.67
CA VAL A 413 -14.37 -17.72 24.93
C VAL A 413 -13.56 -16.70 25.74
N GLU A 414 -13.81 -16.62 27.05
CA GLU A 414 -13.09 -15.74 27.99
C GLU A 414 -11.64 -16.20 28.21
N ARG A 415 -11.40 -17.51 28.38
CA ARG A 415 -10.05 -18.06 28.45
C ARG A 415 -9.23 -17.64 27.24
N ASP A 416 -9.82 -17.75 26.05
CA ASP A 416 -9.12 -17.53 24.79
C ASP A 416 -8.78 -16.05 24.50
N ASP A 417 -9.32 -15.10 25.28
CA ASP A 417 -8.84 -13.70 25.26
C ASP A 417 -7.36 -13.58 25.68
N GLY A 418 -6.87 -14.56 26.46
CA GLY A 418 -5.46 -14.67 26.87
C GLY A 418 -4.58 -15.51 25.94
N TYR A 419 -5.07 -15.94 24.77
CA TYR A 419 -4.26 -16.73 23.83
C TYR A 419 -3.01 -15.97 23.38
N PHE A 420 -3.19 -14.68 23.08
CA PHE A 420 -2.12 -13.70 22.99
C PHE A 420 -2.12 -12.84 24.26
N PRO A 421 -0.95 -12.60 24.87
CA PRO A 421 -0.86 -11.83 26.11
C PRO A 421 -1.27 -10.37 25.91
N SER A 422 -1.61 -9.68 26.99
CA SER A 422 -2.09 -8.29 26.96
C SER A 422 -1.06 -7.30 26.41
N ASP A 423 0.22 -7.65 26.49
CA ASP A 423 1.34 -6.87 25.99
C ASP A 423 1.70 -7.20 24.52
N GLN A 424 0.99 -8.13 23.87
CA GLN A 424 1.21 -8.49 22.48
C GLN A 424 1.09 -7.27 21.55
N ARG A 425 2.17 -7.04 20.81
CA ARG A 425 2.30 -6.01 19.78
C ARG A 425 1.87 -6.56 18.41
N PRO A 426 1.47 -5.69 17.47
CA PRO A 426 1.33 -6.10 16.07
C PRO A 426 2.68 -6.56 15.52
N VAL A 427 2.70 -7.67 14.80
CA VAL A 427 3.90 -8.18 14.11
C VAL A 427 3.79 -8.09 12.59
N LEU A 428 2.55 -8.06 12.09
CA LEU A 428 2.24 -7.92 10.68
C LEU A 428 0.97 -7.07 10.54
N MET A 429 1.08 -6.03 9.74
CA MET A 429 0.00 -5.10 9.48
C MET A 429 -0.19 -4.96 7.97
N SER A 430 -1.42 -5.09 7.48
CA SER A 430 -1.81 -4.68 6.14
C SER A 430 -2.64 -3.41 6.25
N VAL A 431 -2.28 -2.35 5.54
CA VAL A 431 -3.03 -1.09 5.47
C VAL A 431 -3.49 -0.88 4.05
N THR A 432 -4.79 -0.70 3.84
CA THR A 432 -5.37 -0.51 2.50
C THR A 432 -6.36 0.63 2.50
N ALA A 433 -6.28 1.49 1.48
CA ALA A 433 -7.20 2.61 1.30
C ALA A 433 -8.65 2.11 1.20
N ALA A 434 -9.52 2.63 2.06
CA ALA A 434 -10.90 2.22 2.20
C ALA A 434 -11.78 2.93 1.17
N LEU A 435 -12.59 2.18 0.45
CA LEU A 435 -13.56 2.76 -0.50
C LEU A 435 -14.70 3.50 0.21
N ALA A 436 -15.25 2.92 1.27
CA ALA A 436 -16.47 3.43 1.90
C ALA A 436 -16.61 3.05 3.37
N PHE A 437 -17.39 3.85 4.08
CA PHE A 437 -17.91 3.56 5.42
C PHE A 437 -19.43 3.29 5.36
N PRO A 438 -19.95 2.29 6.08
CA PRO A 438 -19.25 1.23 6.80
C PRO A 438 -18.62 0.20 5.85
N ALA A 439 -17.91 -0.79 6.39
CA ALA A 439 -17.48 -1.95 5.62
C ALA A 439 -18.67 -2.60 4.87
N GLY A 440 -18.50 -2.82 3.56
CA GLY A 440 -19.57 -3.25 2.66
C GLY A 440 -20.68 -2.22 2.37
N GLY A 441 -20.47 -0.93 2.66
CA GLY A 441 -21.37 0.20 2.33
C GLY A 441 -22.68 0.27 3.13
N LEU A 442 -23.49 1.30 2.94
CA LEU A 442 -24.80 1.47 3.58
C LEU A 442 -25.89 0.66 2.86
N ARG A 443 -26.70 -0.11 3.60
CA ARG A 443 -27.91 -0.78 3.09
C ARG A 443 -29.12 0.15 3.22
N PRO A 444 -30.17 -0.02 2.40
CA PRO A 444 -31.43 0.72 2.58
C PRO A 444 -32.02 0.61 4.00
N GLY A 445 -31.90 -0.58 4.62
CA GLY A 445 -32.32 -0.79 6.01
C GLY A 445 -31.47 -0.04 7.03
N ASP A 446 -30.17 0.13 6.77
CA ASP A 446 -29.28 0.92 7.63
C ASP A 446 -29.73 2.38 7.63
N CYS A 447 -30.01 2.95 6.45
CA CYS A 447 -30.47 4.33 6.32
C CYS A 447 -31.85 4.56 6.93
N ALA A 448 -32.78 3.60 6.76
CA ALA A 448 -34.08 3.66 7.42
C ALA A 448 -33.92 3.71 8.94
N TRP A 449 -33.06 2.86 9.50
CA TRP A 449 -32.79 2.83 10.95
C TRP A 449 -32.06 4.09 11.44
N ILE A 450 -31.06 4.59 10.70
CA ILE A 450 -30.37 5.86 11.03
C ILE A 450 -31.36 7.03 11.05
N GLY A 451 -32.32 7.06 10.14
CA GLY A 451 -33.35 8.10 10.04
C GLY A 451 -34.41 8.07 11.15
N LEU A 452 -34.45 7.01 11.98
CA LEU A 452 -35.42 6.92 13.07
C LEU A 452 -35.11 7.93 14.18
N ASP A 453 -36.03 8.86 14.40
CA ASP A 453 -35.99 9.78 15.55
C ASP A 453 -36.89 9.25 16.67
N VAL A 454 -36.41 8.19 17.32
CA VAL A 454 -37.05 7.54 18.45
C VAL A 454 -36.08 7.62 19.63
N ASP A 455 -36.59 7.88 20.83
CA ASP A 455 -35.80 7.84 22.06
C ASP A 455 -35.80 6.40 22.61
N ASP A 456 -34.80 5.63 22.20
CA ASP A 456 -34.60 4.24 22.62
C ASP A 456 -33.12 4.01 23.04
N ALA A 457 -32.79 2.77 23.41
CA ALA A 457 -31.43 2.40 23.82
C ALA A 457 -30.34 2.65 22.77
N PHE A 458 -30.71 2.86 21.50
CA PHE A 458 -29.79 3.11 20.39
C PHE A 458 -29.77 4.59 19.94
N ALA A 459 -30.47 5.49 20.63
CA ALA A 459 -30.55 6.90 20.24
C ALA A 459 -29.17 7.57 20.23
N ALA A 460 -28.29 7.22 21.18
CA ALA A 460 -26.93 7.73 21.24
C ALA A 460 -26.08 7.24 20.06
N GLU A 461 -26.19 5.96 19.71
CA GLU A 461 -25.50 5.32 18.60
C GLU A 461 -25.97 5.88 17.26
N ARG A 462 -27.28 6.08 17.07
CA ARG A 462 -27.81 6.75 15.87
C ARG A 462 -27.25 8.16 15.74
N ARG A 463 -27.20 8.95 16.82
CA ARG A 463 -26.57 10.28 16.80
C ARG A 463 -25.08 10.22 16.45
N LYS A 464 -24.35 9.25 17.01
CA LYS A 464 -22.93 9.01 16.71
C LYS A 464 -22.73 8.66 15.22
N ILE A 465 -23.57 7.79 14.67
CA ILE A 465 -23.52 7.39 13.25
C ILE A 465 -23.87 8.55 12.34
N ARG A 466 -24.93 9.33 12.65
CA ARG A 466 -25.27 10.54 11.88
C ARG A 466 -24.11 11.55 11.88
N GLY A 467 -23.46 11.75 13.03
CA GLY A 467 -22.28 12.61 13.13
C GLY A 467 -21.11 12.11 12.29
N ARG A 468 -20.83 10.80 12.32
CA ARG A 468 -19.80 10.19 11.46
C ARG A 468 -20.15 10.32 9.98
N LEU A 469 -21.37 9.94 9.59
CA LEU A 469 -21.83 10.04 8.21
C LEU A 469 -21.82 11.47 7.71
N ALA A 470 -22.19 12.47 8.51
CA ALA A 470 -22.08 13.86 8.10
C ALA A 470 -20.62 14.28 7.84
N ALA A 471 -19.68 13.77 8.64
CA ALA A 471 -18.24 13.98 8.39
C ALA A 471 -17.78 13.23 7.12
N THR A 472 -18.24 12.00 6.90
CA THR A 472 -17.88 11.20 5.72
C THR A 472 -18.60 11.64 4.44
N ASP A 473 -19.82 12.17 4.50
CA ASP A 473 -20.58 12.71 3.36
C ASP A 473 -19.76 13.85 2.73
N SER A 474 -19.11 14.69 3.54
CA SER A 474 -18.18 15.71 3.04
C SER A 474 -16.91 15.12 2.38
N MET A 475 -16.50 13.90 2.76
CA MET A 475 -15.45 13.14 2.08
C MET A 475 -15.91 12.63 0.71
N PHE A 476 -17.17 12.19 0.60
CA PHE A 476 -17.75 11.68 -0.65
C PHE A 476 -18.16 12.80 -1.62
N ASP A 477 -18.49 13.99 -1.13
CA ASP A 477 -18.76 15.17 -1.95
C ASP A 477 -17.50 15.64 -2.72
N ALA A 478 -16.31 15.41 -2.18
CA ALA A 478 -15.03 15.61 -2.87
C ALA A 478 -14.67 14.46 -3.84
N GLY A 479 -15.42 13.34 -3.77
CA GLY A 479 -15.10 12.06 -4.38
C GLY A 479 -14.08 11.31 -3.51
N VAL A 480 -14.50 10.22 -2.86
CA VAL A 480 -13.55 9.41 -2.09
C VAL A 480 -12.48 8.83 -3.01
N ASP A 481 -11.26 9.08 -2.59
CA ASP A 481 -10.05 8.90 -3.35
C ASP A 481 -9.36 7.62 -2.87
N TYR A 482 -9.90 6.50 -3.31
CA TYR A 482 -9.41 5.17 -2.95
C TYR A 482 -8.43 4.61 -3.98
N ASP A 483 -7.73 3.54 -3.62
CA ASP A 483 -6.84 2.83 -4.53
C ASP A 483 -7.64 1.95 -5.53
N TRP A 484 -8.01 2.56 -6.66
CA TRP A 484 -8.72 1.87 -7.75
C TRP A 484 -7.95 0.67 -8.31
N ALA A 485 -6.61 0.68 -8.25
CA ALA A 485 -5.78 -0.38 -8.81
C ALA A 485 -5.92 -1.67 -7.98
N THR A 486 -5.94 -1.56 -6.65
CA THR A 486 -6.14 -2.73 -5.78
C THR A 486 -7.62 -3.06 -5.56
N HIS A 487 -8.52 -2.08 -5.56
CA HIS A 487 -9.95 -2.31 -5.32
C HIS A 487 -10.70 -2.80 -6.57
N ASP A 488 -10.54 -2.15 -7.73
CA ASP A 488 -11.34 -2.45 -8.92
C ASP A 488 -10.58 -3.26 -9.96
N LEU A 489 -9.35 -2.84 -10.25
CA LEU A 489 -8.56 -3.44 -11.33
C LEU A 489 -8.17 -4.87 -10.95
N PHE A 490 -7.51 -5.07 -9.81
CA PHE A 490 -7.04 -6.40 -9.41
C PHE A 490 -8.14 -7.51 -9.45
N PRO A 491 -9.35 -7.31 -8.88
CA PRO A 491 -10.41 -8.33 -8.97
C PRO A 491 -10.89 -8.59 -10.40
N THR A 492 -10.99 -7.54 -11.23
CA THR A 492 -11.42 -7.66 -12.62
C THR A 492 -10.57 -8.66 -13.40
N PHE A 493 -9.26 -8.66 -13.16
CA PHE A 493 -8.34 -9.60 -13.80
C PHE A 493 -8.40 -11.01 -13.24
N LYS A 494 -8.88 -11.15 -12.01
CA LYS A 494 -9.23 -12.45 -11.41
C LYS A 494 -10.61 -12.93 -11.83
N PHE A 495 -11.17 -12.34 -12.90
CA PHE A 495 -12.52 -12.59 -13.40
C PHE A 495 -13.59 -12.29 -12.36
N ASP A 496 -13.38 -11.30 -11.48
CA ASP A 496 -14.40 -10.79 -10.57
C ASP A 496 -14.76 -9.36 -10.95
N PHE A 497 -15.89 -9.22 -11.64
CA PHE A 497 -16.34 -7.95 -12.21
C PHE A 497 -17.23 -7.16 -11.25
N ARG A 498 -17.51 -7.68 -10.04
CA ARG A 498 -18.36 -6.98 -9.05
C ARG A 498 -17.78 -5.64 -8.62
N PRO A 499 -16.47 -5.49 -8.33
CA PRO A 499 -15.90 -4.19 -8.01
C PRO A 499 -15.95 -3.20 -9.20
N ALA A 500 -15.60 -3.67 -10.40
CA ALA A 500 -15.74 -2.88 -11.63
C ALA A 500 -17.18 -2.43 -11.90
N ALA A 501 -18.18 -3.26 -11.59
CA ALA A 501 -19.58 -2.87 -11.66
C ALA A 501 -19.89 -1.70 -10.72
N GLY A 502 -19.37 -1.73 -9.50
CA GLY A 502 -19.46 -0.63 -8.53
C GLY A 502 -18.77 0.64 -9.04
N TYR A 503 -17.58 0.53 -9.63
CA TYR A 503 -16.89 1.65 -10.27
C TYR A 503 -17.73 2.29 -11.38
N LEU A 504 -18.28 1.48 -12.30
CA LEU A 504 -19.15 1.99 -13.38
C LEU A 504 -20.41 2.67 -12.83
N ASP A 505 -20.97 2.15 -11.73
CA ASP A 505 -22.13 2.75 -11.04
C ASP A 505 -21.77 4.10 -10.43
N ARG A 506 -20.59 4.23 -9.81
CA ARG A 506 -20.04 5.49 -9.28
C ARG A 506 -19.82 6.52 -10.37
N VAL A 507 -19.18 6.13 -11.48
CA VAL A 507 -18.95 7.03 -12.63
C VAL A 507 -20.29 7.53 -13.16
N ALA A 508 -21.28 6.65 -13.34
CA ALA A 508 -22.61 7.05 -13.77
C ALA A 508 -23.28 7.99 -12.76
N ALA A 509 -23.20 7.71 -11.45
CA ALA A 509 -23.75 8.56 -10.41
C ALA A 509 -23.14 9.98 -10.43
N ARG A 510 -21.82 10.08 -10.63
CA ARG A 510 -21.11 11.37 -10.76
C ARG A 510 -21.60 12.18 -11.96
N PHE A 511 -21.78 11.56 -13.12
CA PHE A 511 -22.35 12.23 -14.30
C PHE A 511 -23.80 12.68 -14.07
N GLU A 512 -24.55 11.96 -13.25
CA GLU A 512 -25.93 12.29 -12.88
C GLU A 512 -26.02 13.32 -11.74
N GLY A 513 -24.89 13.78 -11.17
CA GLY A 513 -24.88 14.67 -10.01
C GLY A 513 -25.48 14.03 -8.75
N ARG A 514 -25.32 12.71 -8.61
CA ARG A 514 -25.86 11.90 -7.51
C ARG A 514 -24.75 11.25 -6.71
N GLN A 515 -24.99 11.06 -5.43
CA GLN A 515 -24.15 10.23 -4.58
C GLN A 515 -24.25 8.75 -5.00
N PRO A 516 -23.13 8.00 -5.05
CA PRO A 516 -23.15 6.58 -5.34
C PRO A 516 -23.94 5.75 -4.31
N ARG A 517 -24.37 4.57 -4.71
CA ARG A 517 -25.12 3.67 -3.83
C ARG A 517 -24.25 3.19 -2.68
N GLY A 518 -24.77 3.29 -1.46
CA GLY A 518 -24.12 2.77 -0.27
C GLY A 518 -23.08 3.70 0.36
N GLU A 519 -22.90 4.91 -0.17
CA GLU A 519 -21.95 5.89 0.40
C GLU A 519 -22.66 6.95 1.26
N SER A 520 -23.93 7.26 0.95
CA SER A 520 -24.73 8.21 1.74
C SER A 520 -26.15 7.71 1.97
N CYS A 521 -26.76 8.18 3.07
CA CYS A 521 -28.20 8.03 3.33
C CYS A 521 -29.04 9.20 2.79
N SER A 522 -28.40 10.20 2.18
CA SER A 522 -29.10 11.33 1.57
C SER A 522 -29.93 10.86 0.38
N PRO A 523 -31.22 11.25 0.29
CA PRO A 523 -32.05 10.93 -0.87
C PRO A 523 -31.44 11.59 -2.11
N PRO A 524 -31.15 10.81 -3.16
CA PRO A 524 -30.46 11.34 -4.31
C PRO A 524 -31.39 12.26 -5.12
N PRO A 525 -30.87 13.34 -5.73
CA PRO A 525 -31.68 14.24 -6.56
C PRO A 525 -32.32 13.49 -7.74
N PRO A 526 -33.46 14.00 -8.26
CA PRO A 526 -34.11 13.43 -9.45
C PRO A 526 -33.15 13.50 -10.65
N ILE A 527 -33.09 12.42 -11.42
CA ILE A 527 -32.19 12.33 -12.57
C ILE A 527 -32.79 13.14 -13.72
N ASP A 528 -31.99 14.05 -14.29
CA ASP A 528 -32.34 14.69 -15.54
C ASP A 528 -32.47 13.66 -16.68
N LEU A 529 -33.48 13.79 -17.53
CA LEU A 529 -33.72 12.83 -18.63
C LEU A 529 -32.54 12.75 -19.60
N GLY A 530 -31.83 13.87 -19.83
CA GLY A 530 -30.62 13.90 -20.65
C GLY A 530 -29.48 13.15 -19.99
N ALA A 531 -29.23 13.41 -18.70
CA ALA A 531 -28.23 12.68 -17.93
C ALA A 531 -28.51 11.17 -17.89
N ALA A 532 -29.76 10.76 -17.64
CA ALA A 532 -30.17 9.35 -17.63
C ALA A 532 -29.90 8.65 -18.97
N LEU A 533 -30.12 9.34 -20.09
CA LEU A 533 -29.90 8.78 -21.42
C LEU A 533 -28.40 8.68 -21.75
N LEU A 534 -27.60 9.64 -21.29
CA LEU A 534 -26.13 9.63 -21.45
C LEU A 534 -25.45 8.56 -20.59
N THR A 535 -25.96 8.29 -19.38
CA THR A 535 -25.39 7.28 -18.48
C THR A 535 -25.96 5.88 -18.64
N LEU A 536 -27.03 5.71 -19.43
CA LEU A 536 -27.63 4.39 -19.71
C LEU A 536 -26.61 3.32 -20.16
N PRO A 537 -25.62 3.62 -21.03
CA PRO A 537 -24.58 2.65 -21.38
C PRO A 537 -23.75 2.21 -20.17
N LEU A 538 -23.33 3.16 -19.32
CA LEU A 538 -22.55 2.88 -18.10
C LEU A 538 -23.34 2.03 -17.10
N ARG A 539 -24.62 2.39 -16.86
CA ARG A 539 -25.53 1.63 -15.99
C ARG A 539 -25.78 0.22 -16.53
N THR A 540 -25.92 0.06 -17.85
CA THR A 540 -26.07 -1.24 -18.50
C THR A 540 -24.81 -2.08 -18.34
N LEU A 541 -23.63 -1.50 -18.58
CA LEU A 541 -22.35 -2.18 -18.39
C LEU A 541 -22.11 -2.56 -16.93
N SER A 542 -22.48 -1.68 -15.98
CA SER A 542 -22.43 -1.98 -14.54
C SER A 542 -23.29 -3.20 -14.20
N LEU A 543 -24.53 -3.25 -14.68
CA LEU A 543 -25.41 -4.41 -14.47
C LEU A 543 -24.81 -5.69 -15.08
N LEU A 544 -24.34 -5.62 -16.33
CA LEU A 544 -23.74 -6.77 -17.02
C LEU A 544 -22.48 -7.28 -16.30
N ALA A 545 -21.64 -6.37 -15.80
CA ALA A 545 -20.46 -6.70 -15.01
C ALA A 545 -20.85 -7.37 -13.69
N ALA A 546 -21.82 -6.80 -12.96
CA ALA A 546 -22.29 -7.36 -11.69
C ALA A 546 -22.86 -8.78 -11.84
N THR A 547 -23.55 -9.06 -12.95
CA THR A 547 -24.23 -10.33 -13.21
C THR A 547 -23.49 -11.24 -14.20
N PHE A 548 -22.21 -10.97 -14.49
CA PHE A 548 -21.47 -11.77 -15.47
C PHE A 548 -21.39 -13.25 -15.01
N PRO A 549 -21.78 -14.24 -15.84
CA PRO A 549 -21.99 -15.62 -15.38
C PRO A 549 -20.69 -16.39 -15.12
N PHE A 550 -19.55 -15.95 -15.66
CA PHE A 550 -18.26 -16.61 -15.51
C PHE A 550 -17.34 -15.82 -14.57
N GLN A 551 -17.88 -15.46 -13.41
CA GLN A 551 -17.13 -14.75 -12.37
C GLN A 551 -16.46 -15.70 -11.39
N ASN A 552 -15.28 -15.33 -10.89
CA ASN A 552 -14.68 -16.02 -9.75
C ASN A 552 -15.58 -15.84 -8.52
N THR A 553 -16.09 -16.95 -8.01
CA THR A 553 -17.00 -16.97 -6.87
C THR A 553 -16.27 -16.79 -5.55
N THR A 554 -14.99 -17.16 -5.47
CA THR A 554 -14.16 -17.08 -4.27
C THR A 554 -13.58 -15.68 -4.12
N ARG A 555 -14.24 -14.84 -3.30
CA ARG A 555 -13.77 -13.47 -3.03
C ARG A 555 -12.37 -13.42 -2.41
N GLU A 556 -11.99 -14.42 -1.62
CA GLU A 556 -10.64 -14.49 -1.04
C GLU A 556 -9.54 -14.55 -2.12
N ASP A 557 -9.82 -15.16 -3.29
CA ASP A 557 -8.85 -15.31 -4.38
C ASP A 557 -8.90 -14.18 -5.41
N SER A 558 -9.98 -13.39 -5.40
CA SER A 558 -10.16 -12.26 -6.33
C SER A 558 -9.96 -10.89 -5.69
N HIS A 559 -10.29 -10.71 -4.42
CA HIS A 559 -10.11 -9.43 -3.71
C HIS A 559 -8.69 -9.31 -3.14
N THR A 560 -8.23 -8.08 -2.94
CA THR A 560 -6.99 -7.82 -2.20
C THR A 560 -7.23 -7.83 -0.69
N ILE A 561 -6.15 -8.03 0.09
CA ILE A 561 -6.18 -8.22 1.55
C ILE A 561 -7.09 -7.23 2.29
N GLY A 562 -6.92 -5.92 2.10
CA GLY A 562 -7.73 -4.91 2.80
C GLY A 562 -9.04 -4.51 2.12
N ASN A 563 -9.36 -5.11 0.95
CA ASN A 563 -10.63 -4.93 0.24
C ASN A 563 -11.55 -6.15 0.38
N LEU A 564 -11.18 -7.12 1.24
CA LEU A 564 -12.05 -8.21 1.67
C LEU A 564 -12.70 -7.82 3.00
N ASP A 565 -13.92 -7.28 2.93
CA ASP A 565 -14.73 -7.03 4.12
C ASP A 565 -15.44 -8.32 4.59
N PRO A 566 -15.46 -8.63 5.90
CA PRO A 566 -16.27 -9.74 6.41
C PRO A 566 -17.76 -9.49 6.11
N PRO A 567 -18.52 -10.51 5.68
CA PRO A 567 -19.91 -10.36 5.32
C PRO A 567 -20.76 -9.93 6.52
N ARG A 568 -21.51 -8.85 6.33
CA ARG A 568 -22.45 -8.36 7.33
C ARG A 568 -23.63 -9.32 7.51
N PRO A 569 -24.08 -9.54 8.76
CA PRO A 569 -25.32 -10.23 9.09
C PRO A 569 -26.51 -9.68 8.30
N ALA A 570 -27.34 -10.57 7.76
CA ALA A 570 -28.51 -10.19 6.96
C ALA A 570 -29.58 -9.46 7.79
N ALA A 571 -29.65 -9.77 9.09
CA ALA A 571 -30.49 -9.11 10.08
C ALA A 571 -29.62 -8.34 11.08
N GLY A 572 -30.18 -7.31 11.72
CA GLY A 572 -29.48 -6.48 12.68
C GLY A 572 -29.31 -5.03 12.20
N VAL A 573 -29.00 -4.16 13.15
CA VAL A 573 -28.78 -2.72 12.92
C VAL A 573 -27.30 -2.41 13.08
N LEU A 574 -26.84 -1.25 12.62
CA LEU A 574 -25.42 -0.88 12.68
C LEU A 574 -24.84 -0.86 14.10
N ALA A 575 -25.68 -0.67 15.12
CA ALA A 575 -25.30 -0.68 16.53
C ALA A 575 -25.32 -2.08 17.18
N ASP A 576 -25.90 -3.09 16.52
CA ASP A 576 -26.02 -4.44 17.06
C ASP A 576 -24.92 -5.32 16.49
N ALA A 577 -23.88 -5.59 17.30
CA ALA A 577 -22.69 -6.31 16.88
C ALA A 577 -22.95 -7.82 16.85
N GLN A 578 -23.27 -8.34 15.66
CA GLN A 578 -23.58 -9.74 15.45
C GLN A 578 -22.40 -10.48 14.79
N PRO A 579 -22.15 -11.76 15.11
CA PRO A 579 -21.09 -12.55 14.48
C PRO A 579 -21.23 -12.64 12.97
N SER A 580 -20.11 -12.55 12.25
CA SER A 580 -20.07 -12.78 10.80
C SER A 580 -20.18 -14.27 10.47
N ALA A 581 -20.91 -14.60 9.40
CA ALA A 581 -20.98 -15.97 8.88
C ALA A 581 -19.65 -16.45 8.25
N ALA A 582 -18.78 -15.53 7.85
CA ALA A 582 -17.41 -15.81 7.40
C ALA A 582 -16.46 -14.79 8.03
N PRO A 583 -15.82 -15.10 9.16
CA PRO A 583 -15.10 -14.14 9.99
C PRO A 583 -13.68 -13.88 9.46
N PHE A 584 -13.54 -13.64 8.16
CA PHE A 584 -12.27 -13.38 7.49
C PHE A 584 -12.32 -12.07 6.73
N GLY A 585 -11.20 -11.35 6.68
CA GLY A 585 -11.10 -10.05 6.06
C GLY A 585 -10.53 -8.98 6.99
N THR A 586 -11.03 -7.76 6.84
CA THR A 586 -10.57 -6.57 7.57
C THR A 586 -10.94 -6.63 9.05
N THR A 587 -10.01 -6.24 9.92
CA THR A 587 -10.13 -6.35 11.38
C THR A 587 -10.05 -5.01 12.10
N HIS A 588 -9.45 -4.00 11.46
CA HIS A 588 -9.24 -2.68 12.04
C HIS A 588 -9.59 -1.56 11.05
N GLU A 589 -9.78 -0.36 11.57
CA GLU A 589 -9.89 0.89 10.80
C GLU A 589 -8.81 1.89 11.25
N LEU A 590 -8.36 2.72 10.31
CA LEU A 590 -7.39 3.79 10.53
C LEU A 590 -7.93 5.11 9.97
N LEU A 591 -7.92 6.16 10.79
CA LEU A 591 -8.32 7.51 10.42
C LEU A 591 -7.22 8.51 10.80
N GLY A 592 -7.05 9.55 9.99
CA GLY A 592 -6.25 10.71 10.38
C GLY A 592 -6.88 11.42 11.58
N LEU A 593 -6.05 12.12 12.36
CA LEU A 593 -6.54 12.95 13.47
C LEU A 593 -7.20 14.24 12.99
N ASP A 594 -6.75 14.73 11.84
CA ASP A 594 -7.30 15.92 11.21
C ASP A 594 -8.39 15.58 10.19
N ALA A 595 -9.21 16.58 9.85
CA ALA A 595 -10.21 16.44 8.80
C ALA A 595 -9.53 16.22 7.43
N PRO A 596 -10.21 15.55 6.48
CA PRO A 596 -9.71 15.39 5.11
C PRO A 596 -9.23 16.72 4.51
N GLY A 597 -8.04 16.70 3.90
CA GLY A 597 -7.43 17.89 3.28
C GLY A 597 -6.83 18.91 4.27
N LEU A 598 -6.93 18.70 5.58
CA LEU A 598 -6.19 19.49 6.57
C LEU A 598 -4.78 18.97 6.82
N GLU A 599 -4.57 17.65 6.70
CA GLU A 599 -3.23 17.09 6.73
C GLU A 599 -2.43 17.61 5.53
N ARG A 600 -1.25 18.17 5.81
CA ARG A 600 -0.40 18.77 4.79
C ARG A 600 0.74 17.84 4.42
N HIS A 601 1.04 17.77 3.14
CA HIS A 601 2.31 17.23 2.68
C HIS A 601 3.44 18.20 3.03
N HIS A 602 4.55 17.67 3.51
CA HIS A 602 5.73 18.45 3.83
C HIS A 602 6.85 18.14 2.83
N PRO A 603 7.31 19.12 2.05
CA PRO A 603 8.39 18.89 1.10
C PRO A 603 9.68 18.47 1.81
N TYR A 604 10.33 17.44 1.27
CA TYR A 604 11.59 16.87 1.73
C TYR A 604 12.64 17.94 2.04
N ALA A 605 12.84 18.87 1.10
CA ALA A 605 13.90 19.87 1.20
C ALA A 605 13.75 20.83 2.38
N THR A 606 12.54 20.99 2.91
CA THR A 606 12.20 21.87 4.04
C THR A 606 11.86 21.11 5.33
N LEU A 607 11.98 19.79 5.34
CA LEU A 607 11.47 18.95 6.42
C LEU A 607 12.16 19.20 7.77
N ALA A 608 13.44 19.58 7.77
CA ALA A 608 14.18 19.94 8.98
C ALA A 608 13.56 21.16 9.69
N ASP A 609 13.03 22.11 8.93
CA ASP A 609 12.43 23.35 9.45
C ASP A 609 10.93 23.22 9.69
N ALA A 610 10.26 22.25 9.06
CA ALA A 610 8.82 22.06 9.15
C ALA A 610 8.33 21.88 10.59
N ASP A 611 7.15 22.43 10.90
CA ASP A 611 6.54 22.32 12.23
C ASP A 611 5.74 21.03 12.40
N ILE A 612 6.44 19.92 12.34
CA ILE A 612 5.89 18.56 12.44
C ILE A 612 6.27 18.00 13.80
N ASP A 613 5.27 17.60 14.59
CA ASP A 613 5.47 16.91 15.85
C ASP A 613 5.02 15.45 15.75
N CYS A 614 5.77 14.54 16.36
CA CYS A 614 5.47 13.13 16.46
C CYS A 614 5.73 12.70 17.91
N PRO A 615 4.87 13.16 18.84
CA PRO A 615 5.09 12.95 20.26
C PRO A 615 5.14 11.46 20.58
N ARG A 616 5.89 11.13 21.63
CA ARG A 616 5.97 9.76 22.12
C ARG A 616 4.59 9.28 22.54
N SER A 617 4.21 8.10 22.05
CA SER A 617 2.94 7.43 22.35
C SER A 617 3.23 6.12 23.08
N ASP A 618 3.68 6.20 24.32
CA ASP A 618 3.86 4.99 25.13
C ASP A 618 2.53 4.53 25.73
N HIS A 619 2.41 3.22 25.94
CA HIS A 619 1.32 2.51 26.60
C HIS A 619 -0.09 2.74 26.00
N TRP A 620 -0.20 3.43 24.86
CA TRP A 620 -1.51 3.82 24.31
C TRP A 620 -2.36 2.59 23.96
N LEU A 621 -1.76 1.50 23.49
CA LEU A 621 -2.50 0.29 23.09
C LEU A 621 -3.00 -0.46 24.32
N THR A 622 -2.16 -0.60 25.36
CA THR A 622 -2.59 -1.13 26.67
C THR A 622 -3.74 -0.29 27.23
N ARG A 623 -3.64 1.04 27.16
CA ARG A 623 -4.67 1.96 27.67
C ARG A 623 -5.95 1.91 26.86
N ALA A 624 -5.88 1.76 25.55
CA ALA A 624 -7.04 1.59 24.68
C ALA A 624 -7.79 0.28 24.99
N ARG A 625 -7.05 -0.82 25.16
CA ARG A 625 -7.60 -2.12 25.59
C ARG A 625 -8.23 -2.02 26.99
N THR A 626 -7.55 -1.38 27.94
CA THR A 626 -8.02 -1.19 29.32
C THR A 626 -9.29 -0.35 29.40
N ALA A 627 -9.42 0.70 28.59
CA ALA A 627 -10.65 1.50 28.50
C ALA A 627 -11.88 0.67 28.08
N ARG A 628 -11.66 -0.49 27.44
CA ARG A 628 -12.70 -1.44 27.04
C ARG A 628 -12.72 -2.70 27.91
N ALA A 629 -12.25 -2.65 29.16
CA ALA A 629 -12.27 -3.80 30.07
C ALA A 629 -13.67 -4.46 30.19
N ALA A 630 -14.75 -3.66 30.23
CA ALA A 630 -16.13 -4.17 30.27
C ALA A 630 -16.55 -4.95 28.99
N ARG A 631 -15.82 -4.76 27.88
CA ARG A 631 -15.97 -5.52 26.63
C ARG A 631 -14.76 -6.43 26.39
N ARG A 632 -14.06 -6.83 27.46
CA ARG A 632 -12.89 -7.71 27.42
C ARG A 632 -11.80 -7.17 26.48
N GLY A 633 -11.63 -5.85 26.44
CA GLY A 633 -10.68 -5.17 25.57
C GLY A 633 -11.09 -5.09 24.09
N THR A 634 -12.13 -5.77 23.64
CA THR A 634 -12.58 -5.68 22.23
C THR A 634 -13.18 -4.30 21.92
N PHE A 635 -13.23 -3.94 20.63
CA PHE A 635 -13.68 -2.61 20.19
C PHE A 635 -12.91 -1.44 20.83
N TRP A 636 -11.61 -1.62 21.10
CA TRP A 636 -10.76 -0.54 21.54
C TRP A 636 -10.59 0.51 20.43
N ASP A 637 -10.38 1.75 20.85
CA ASP A 637 -10.27 2.92 19.98
C ASP A 637 -9.18 3.81 20.56
N SER A 638 -8.18 4.16 19.77
CA SER A 638 -7.04 4.94 20.26
C SER A 638 -7.39 6.40 20.60
N ALA A 639 -8.61 6.86 20.29
CA ALA A 639 -9.15 8.12 20.77
C ALA A 639 -9.80 8.02 22.18
N ASP A 640 -10.19 6.81 22.60
CA ASP A 640 -10.86 6.55 23.88
C ASP A 640 -9.88 5.83 24.84
N LEU A 641 -8.84 6.53 25.30
CA LEU A 641 -7.80 5.95 26.15
C LEU A 641 -8.14 6.00 27.64
N ALA A 642 -7.78 4.96 28.40
CA ALA A 642 -7.76 5.04 29.86
C ALA A 642 -6.78 6.14 30.33
N PRO A 643 -6.92 6.69 31.56
CA PRO A 643 -5.97 7.66 32.09
C PRO A 643 -4.53 7.14 32.02
N GLY A 644 -3.59 8.00 31.66
CA GLY A 644 -2.16 7.68 31.55
C GLY A 644 -1.29 8.61 32.37
N GLY A 645 -0.01 8.28 32.44
CA GLY A 645 1.03 9.12 33.03
C GLY A 645 1.29 10.41 32.24
N SER A 646 2.09 11.30 32.82
CA SER A 646 2.55 12.52 32.16
C SER A 646 3.43 12.17 30.95
N GLY A 647 3.03 12.60 29.76
CA GLY A 647 3.75 12.34 28.50
C GLY A 647 3.27 11.12 27.72
N GLU A 648 2.29 10.36 28.22
CA GLU A 648 1.67 9.27 27.47
C GLU A 648 0.56 9.79 26.55
N ASN A 649 0.93 10.09 25.31
CA ASN A 649 0.02 10.60 24.29
C ASN A 649 -0.67 9.48 23.51
N GLY A 650 -1.76 9.81 22.81
CA GLY A 650 -2.32 8.94 21.79
C GLY A 650 -1.42 8.84 20.55
N PRO A 651 -1.64 7.84 19.69
CA PRO A 651 -0.92 7.72 18.43
C PRO A 651 -1.28 8.85 17.46
N ALA A 652 -0.39 9.14 16.51
CA ALA A 652 -0.55 10.20 15.51
C ALA A 652 -1.63 9.92 14.45
N ALA A 653 -2.20 8.72 14.45
CA ALA A 653 -3.38 8.36 13.69
C ALA A 653 -4.32 7.55 14.59
N ARG A 654 -5.62 7.63 14.34
CA ARG A 654 -6.62 6.91 15.13
C ARG A 654 -6.75 5.47 14.65
N PHE A 655 -6.38 4.52 15.49
CA PHE A 655 -6.57 3.09 15.28
C PHE A 655 -7.84 2.61 15.98
N LEU A 656 -8.66 1.83 15.28
CA LEU A 656 -9.86 1.21 15.84
C LEU A 656 -9.78 -0.30 15.62
N HIS A 657 -9.96 -1.06 16.70
CA HIS A 657 -10.13 -2.51 16.61
C HIS A 657 -11.60 -2.88 16.46
N GLY A 658 -11.86 -3.81 15.54
CA GLY A 658 -13.20 -4.15 15.13
C GLY A 658 -13.84 -3.05 14.28
N LEU A 659 -14.87 -3.43 13.54
CA LEU A 659 -15.59 -2.55 12.65
C LEU A 659 -16.77 -1.94 13.40
N GLN A 660 -16.49 -1.00 14.30
CA GLN A 660 -17.54 -0.34 15.08
C GLN A 660 -18.58 0.29 14.16
N LEU A 661 -19.86 0.17 14.54
CA LEU A 661 -20.98 0.78 13.81
C LEU A 661 -21.21 0.17 12.41
N THR A 662 -20.79 -1.08 12.20
CA THR A 662 -21.07 -1.84 10.96
C THR A 662 -22.09 -2.97 11.17
N GLY A 663 -22.54 -3.18 12.42
CA GLY A 663 -23.36 -4.34 12.81
C GLY A 663 -22.58 -5.65 12.93
N LEU A 664 -21.24 -5.58 12.88
CA LEU A 664 -20.34 -6.74 12.99
C LEU A 664 -19.71 -6.82 14.38
N ALA A 665 -19.72 -8.02 14.95
CA ALA A 665 -18.80 -8.37 16.03
C ALA A 665 -17.35 -8.38 15.51
N PRO A 666 -16.34 -8.12 16.37
CA PRO A 666 -14.94 -8.21 15.99
C PRO A 666 -14.64 -9.67 15.62
N ILE A 667 -13.98 -9.87 14.49
CA ILE A 667 -13.57 -11.20 14.02
C ILE A 667 -12.18 -11.60 14.55
N THR A 668 -11.55 -10.74 15.35
CA THR A 668 -10.27 -10.96 16.03
C THR A 668 -10.36 -10.59 17.50
N ARG A 669 -9.41 -11.13 18.29
CA ARG A 669 -9.23 -10.82 19.71
C ARG A 669 -8.50 -9.50 19.92
N PRO A 670 -8.66 -8.85 21.09
CA PRO A 670 -8.08 -7.52 21.34
C PRO A 670 -6.56 -7.48 21.22
N ASN A 671 -5.90 -8.62 21.46
CA ASN A 671 -4.45 -8.80 21.45
C ASN A 671 -3.93 -9.48 20.18
N ASP A 672 -4.77 -9.65 19.15
CA ASP A 672 -4.36 -10.28 17.89
C ASP A 672 -3.20 -9.48 17.25
N PRO A 673 -2.07 -10.13 16.91
CA PRO A 673 -0.90 -9.44 16.37
C PRO A 673 -0.98 -9.20 14.86
N PHE A 674 -2.04 -9.64 14.18
CA PHE A 674 -2.24 -9.53 12.74
C PHE A 674 -3.32 -8.49 12.41
N TRP A 675 -2.89 -7.32 11.98
CA TRP A 675 -3.79 -6.18 11.76
C TRP A 675 -4.12 -6.00 10.28
N ASN A 676 -5.35 -6.30 9.87
CA ASN A 676 -5.84 -5.98 8.52
C ASN A 676 -6.68 -4.71 8.58
N VAL A 677 -6.10 -3.61 8.13
CA VAL A 677 -6.53 -2.26 8.44
C VAL A 677 -7.06 -1.57 7.19
N ARG A 678 -8.30 -1.10 7.28
CA ARG A 678 -8.92 -0.20 6.29
C ARG A 678 -8.57 1.23 6.68
N ALA A 679 -7.85 1.95 5.85
CA ALA A 679 -7.44 3.32 6.10
C ALA A 679 -8.26 4.30 5.27
N PHE A 680 -8.85 5.31 5.91
CA PHE A 680 -9.63 6.33 5.22
C PHE A 680 -8.72 7.42 4.62
N ASP A 681 -9.24 8.22 3.69
CA ASP A 681 -8.47 9.18 2.89
C ASP A 681 -7.68 10.21 3.71
N ASN A 682 -8.14 10.51 4.94
CA ASN A 682 -7.43 11.41 5.84
C ASN A 682 -6.26 10.74 6.60
N ALA A 683 -6.07 9.44 6.46
CA ALA A 683 -4.92 8.68 6.99
C ALA A 683 -4.07 8.04 5.89
N LEU A 684 -4.69 7.59 4.81
CA LEU A 684 -4.02 7.01 3.65
C LEU A 684 -4.77 7.44 2.40
N SER A 685 -4.32 8.52 1.78
CA SER A 685 -4.93 9.03 0.55
C SER A 685 -4.54 8.14 -0.64
N ARG A 686 -5.48 7.59 -1.43
CA ARG A 686 -5.16 6.90 -2.72
C ARG A 686 -4.09 5.78 -2.64
N HIS A 687 -3.54 5.42 -3.80
CA HIS A 687 -2.45 4.44 -3.95
C HIS A 687 -1.12 4.95 -3.35
N ASP A 688 -0.83 6.26 -3.44
CA ASP A 688 0.48 6.88 -3.11
C ASP A 688 0.46 7.77 -1.85
N GLY A 689 -0.68 8.01 -1.22
CA GLY A 689 -0.81 8.89 -0.06
C GLY A 689 -0.43 8.24 1.27
N TYR A 690 0.51 7.30 1.23
CA TYR A 690 1.29 6.90 2.38
C TYR A 690 2.33 7.97 2.78
N ARG A 691 2.41 9.09 2.04
CA ARG A 691 3.31 10.23 2.30
C ARG A 691 2.84 11.20 3.39
N LEU A 692 1.69 10.95 4.03
CA LEU A 692 1.15 11.82 5.08
C LEU A 692 2.00 11.73 6.34
N SER A 693 2.40 12.86 6.93
CA SER A 693 3.30 12.87 8.09
C SER A 693 2.69 12.19 9.32
N SER A 694 1.37 12.26 9.51
CA SER A 694 0.63 11.55 10.55
C SER A 694 0.73 10.03 10.37
N PHE A 695 0.56 9.54 9.15
CA PHE A 695 0.68 8.14 8.78
C PHE A 695 2.10 7.63 9.02
N ILE A 696 3.10 8.36 8.53
CA ILE A 696 4.51 8.03 8.75
C ILE A 696 4.82 8.00 10.26
N CYS A 697 4.39 9.01 11.02
CA CYS A 697 4.57 9.03 12.47
C CYS A 697 3.90 7.83 13.15
N ALA A 698 2.63 7.54 12.82
CA ALA A 698 1.87 6.45 13.42
C ALA A 698 2.52 5.08 13.17
N LEU A 699 3.03 4.82 11.96
CA LEU A 699 3.75 3.57 11.67
C LEU A 699 5.09 3.48 12.42
N ASN A 700 5.83 4.58 12.52
CA ASN A 700 7.09 4.60 13.25
C ASN A 700 6.86 4.44 14.76
N GLN A 701 5.80 5.02 15.33
CA GLN A 701 5.41 4.86 16.74
C GLN A 701 5.20 3.38 17.12
N LEU A 702 4.65 2.54 16.22
CA LEU A 702 4.47 1.11 16.48
C LEU A 702 5.78 0.35 16.76
N VAL A 703 6.92 0.89 16.35
CA VAL A 703 8.25 0.27 16.52
C VAL A 703 9.14 1.08 17.46
N MET A 704 9.16 2.40 17.30
CA MET A 704 9.99 3.30 18.11
C MET A 704 9.55 3.34 19.57
N ASP A 705 8.23 3.38 19.83
CA ASP A 705 7.67 3.58 21.16
C ASP A 705 7.31 2.26 21.85
N ASP A 706 7.13 2.31 23.16
CA ASP A 706 6.56 1.18 23.90
C ASP A 706 5.05 1.31 23.92
N ILE A 707 4.37 0.91 22.84
CA ILE A 707 2.92 1.10 22.71
C ILE A 707 2.11 0.19 23.64
N THR A 708 2.72 -0.89 24.15
CA THR A 708 2.16 -1.80 25.15
C THR A 708 2.96 -1.66 26.45
N ASP A 709 3.20 -2.75 27.19
CA ASP A 709 4.09 -2.78 28.36
C ASP A 709 5.29 -3.71 28.12
N ALA A 710 5.63 -3.92 26.85
CA ALA A 710 6.68 -4.83 26.40
C ALA A 710 7.53 -4.18 25.30
N PRO A 711 8.87 -4.20 25.45
CA PRO A 711 9.76 -3.57 24.49
C PRO A 711 9.65 -4.24 23.11
N SER A 712 9.89 -3.47 22.06
CA SER A 712 9.93 -3.97 20.69
C SER A 712 11.18 -4.83 20.51
N LEU A 713 11.02 -6.14 20.38
CA LEU A 713 12.12 -7.08 20.14
C LEU A 713 12.08 -7.57 18.68
N MET A 714 13.25 -7.76 18.08
CA MET A 714 13.39 -8.48 16.81
C MET A 714 13.39 -9.98 17.08
N SER A 715 13.13 -10.80 16.05
CA SER A 715 13.24 -12.25 16.19
C SER A 715 14.69 -12.62 16.53
N ASP A 716 14.92 -13.26 17.68
CA ASP A 716 16.20 -13.91 17.95
C ASP A 716 16.23 -15.20 17.12
N HIS A 717 16.68 -15.10 15.87
CA HIS A 717 16.95 -16.25 15.01
C HIS A 717 18.19 -17.05 15.47
N ARG A 718 18.39 -17.17 16.79
CA ARG A 718 19.15 -18.29 17.35
C ARG A 718 18.34 -19.55 17.06
N ASP A 719 18.77 -20.22 16.01
CA ASP A 719 18.43 -21.59 15.64
C ASP A 719 18.04 -22.39 16.89
N PRO A 720 16.73 -22.67 17.13
CA PRO A 720 16.36 -23.63 18.14
C PRO A 720 16.82 -24.97 17.55
N GLN A 721 18.00 -25.41 17.98
CA GLN A 721 18.72 -26.52 17.40
C GLN A 721 17.78 -27.68 17.04
N ILE A 722 18.10 -28.29 15.89
CA ILE A 722 18.20 -29.74 15.74
C ILE A 722 18.12 -30.43 17.12
N PRO A 723 17.23 -31.41 17.32
CA PRO A 723 17.07 -32.09 18.61
C PRO A 723 18.39 -32.61 19.19
#